data_AF-A0A8H7XKS5-F1
#
_entry.id   AF-A0A8H7XKS5-F1
#
_cell.length_a   1.000
_cell.length_b   1.000
_cell.length_c   1.000
_cell.angle_alpha   90.00
_cell.angle_beta   90.00
_cell.angle_gamma   90.00
#
_symmetry.space_group_name_H-M   'P 1'
#
loop_
_entity.id
_entity.type
_entity.pdbx_description
1 polymer ?
#
loop_
_entity_poly.entity_id
_entity_poly.type
_entity_poly.pdbx_seq_one_letter_code
_entity_poly.pdbx_strand_id
1 'polypeptide(L)'
;MLHRIRLLCPKAAYISIYRYNSNLYYRRFINTTSGRDNSKSTREAKTETETKTKTKTKNEDNIDVDGDPNAILMDALQALENLPPHRLKDINAIKKVLKHYAALTHAPHIIYDGFLNFFIRTCRTTPALFVMQRMEALGYTLLNQSVAKLLVLVAASAEYPPDDCARMIAEIVKEPEYTEEMLRDLLVTIKSYGIDNERQAQTMFVEAFREVREGYIPSLKMLPTFVGAAVRAGKFQDAHNMLAAYHSPSSSSQPHVERPARTQIFSAYLSLLKALRETFSSDPKYAETYNKVLEQMSAHQVQVNGRLFEQVVKHEAALRDWDAAFRAYGALRGVSKLEASVSDEQKLMRISTSTFATLFKMYTDMGRNRAFGLDAANSTPRYKGMGIMSPRELFHDFIRVFPTSKTSTTTASSSSSSRVYTSTPLLHVILRAFMAQVDYAGALVALRIFAANGGANILTHQTYYIIVKAIVGRVWYEAGSGRPDAAELVAGMKGQYGLGWRPGLELMTKPKPRLRNAATWTSRFLGLPSAHVKPILGMRLVNHLLFLISRREWEVGRSVYPDRGKSEVWRDVKEDEEGVSKHESASSLGPEAGKDTHKNEIVDGTSPPKPDPAESGPLCKVPTMHMMEHVQRPQPLDFKYELVPLERLLLRAIWAVDGIGEAKGKAMMDGMAGEERVEQAVKKAERLMLGG
;
A
#
# COMPACT_ATOMS: atom_id res chain seq x y z
N MET A 1 3.00 -2.92 -47.51
CA MET A 1 3.18 -2.77 -46.04
C MET A 1 4.62 -3.05 -45.59
N LEU A 2 5.19 -4.23 -45.89
CA LEU A 2 6.59 -4.59 -45.54
C LEU A 2 7.64 -3.56 -45.98
N HIS A 3 7.49 -2.99 -47.18
CA HIS A 3 8.37 -1.91 -47.65
C HIS A 3 8.33 -0.66 -46.74
N ARG A 4 7.15 -0.29 -46.20
CA ARG A 4 7.02 0.81 -45.24
C ARG A 4 7.65 0.47 -43.88
N ILE A 5 7.52 -0.77 -43.41
CA ILE A 5 8.20 -1.24 -42.18
C ILE A 5 9.72 -1.11 -42.32
N ARG A 6 10.28 -1.45 -43.50
CA ARG A 6 11.71 -1.25 -43.79
C ARG A 6 12.10 0.23 -43.73
N LEU A 7 11.27 1.12 -44.27
CA LEU A 7 11.51 2.57 -44.24
C LEU A 7 11.40 3.19 -42.83
N LEU A 8 10.64 2.58 -41.92
CA LEU A 8 10.50 3.02 -40.53
C LEU A 8 11.57 2.45 -39.58
N CYS A 9 12.32 1.44 -40.02
CA CYS A 9 13.43 0.83 -39.27
C CYS A 9 14.85 1.14 -39.80
N PRO A 10 15.16 2.33 -40.34
CA PRO A 10 16.45 2.57 -40.98
C PRO A 10 17.58 2.48 -39.98
N LYS A 11 17.43 2.98 -38.73
CA LYS A 11 18.48 2.91 -37.68
C LYS A 11 18.70 1.51 -37.10
N ALA A 12 17.66 0.69 -36.92
CA ALA A 12 17.80 -0.68 -36.43
C ALA A 12 18.46 -1.59 -37.50
N ALA A 13 18.10 -1.40 -38.76
CA ALA A 13 18.79 -2.00 -39.89
C ALA A 13 20.23 -1.44 -40.04
N TYR A 14 20.44 -0.14 -39.88
CA TYR A 14 21.77 0.49 -39.98
C TYR A 14 22.71 -0.02 -38.90
N ILE A 15 22.30 -0.10 -37.63
CA ILE A 15 23.16 -0.54 -36.52
C ILE A 15 23.46 -2.05 -36.64
N SER A 16 22.50 -2.85 -37.07
CA SER A 16 22.69 -4.28 -37.35
C SER A 16 23.63 -4.52 -38.55
N ILE A 17 23.47 -3.76 -39.64
CA ILE A 17 24.26 -3.92 -40.87
C ILE A 17 25.68 -3.33 -40.69
N TYR A 18 25.85 -2.21 -39.98
CA TYR A 18 27.18 -1.62 -39.74
C TYR A 18 28.01 -2.34 -38.68
N ARG A 19 27.41 -2.92 -37.62
CA ARG A 19 28.18 -3.79 -36.69
C ARG A 19 28.57 -5.13 -37.32
N TYR A 20 27.79 -5.61 -38.30
CA TYR A 20 28.09 -6.85 -39.03
C TYR A 20 29.16 -6.64 -40.12
N ASN A 21 29.15 -5.51 -40.83
CA ASN A 21 30.14 -5.20 -41.86
C ASN A 21 31.47 -4.65 -41.31
N SER A 22 31.47 -3.93 -40.18
CA SER A 22 32.72 -3.41 -39.58
C SER A 22 33.62 -4.51 -39.01
N ASN A 23 33.06 -5.60 -38.45
CA ASN A 23 33.84 -6.76 -37.98
C ASN A 23 34.42 -7.63 -39.11
N LEU A 24 33.82 -7.61 -40.30
CA LEU A 24 34.36 -8.30 -41.48
C LEU A 24 35.46 -7.49 -42.18
N TYR A 25 35.38 -6.16 -42.15
CA TYR A 25 36.43 -5.29 -42.70
C TYR A 25 37.68 -5.18 -41.82
N TYR A 26 37.53 -5.16 -40.48
CA TYR A 26 38.70 -5.06 -39.59
C TYR A 26 39.55 -6.35 -39.54
N ARG A 27 38.95 -7.53 -39.77
CA ARG A 27 39.70 -8.80 -39.83
C ARG A 27 40.41 -9.05 -41.17
N ARG A 28 40.05 -8.32 -42.23
CA ARG A 28 40.69 -8.45 -43.54
C ARG A 28 41.82 -7.43 -43.76
N PHE A 29 41.86 -6.35 -42.98
CA PHE A 29 42.90 -5.31 -43.08
C PHE A 29 44.14 -5.56 -42.22
N ILE A 30 44.10 -6.46 -41.22
CA ILE A 30 45.25 -6.77 -40.37
C ILE A 30 46.14 -7.91 -40.95
N ASN A 31 45.68 -8.67 -41.94
CA ASN A 31 46.42 -9.82 -42.48
C ASN A 31 47.08 -9.61 -43.85
N THR A 32 47.20 -8.37 -44.33
CA THR A 32 47.85 -8.09 -45.63
C THR A 32 48.74 -6.85 -45.62
N THR A 33 49.63 -6.71 -44.63
CA THR A 33 50.81 -5.83 -44.75
C THR A 33 51.82 -6.20 -43.67
N SER A 34 52.79 -7.07 -44.01
CA SER A 34 54.15 -7.08 -43.47
C SER A 34 54.88 -8.31 -44.00
N GLY A 35 55.59 -8.13 -45.10
CA GLY A 35 56.70 -9.00 -45.46
C GLY A 35 57.99 -8.23 -45.19
N ARG A 36 58.82 -8.70 -44.26
CA ARG A 36 60.29 -8.75 -44.44
C ARG A 36 60.98 -9.52 -43.32
N ASP A 37 62.03 -10.19 -43.75
CA ASP A 37 62.90 -11.14 -43.08
C ASP A 37 63.58 -10.62 -41.81
N ASN A 38 63.82 -11.53 -40.84
CA ASN A 38 65.19 -11.87 -40.43
C ASN A 38 65.27 -13.03 -39.42
N SER A 39 66.11 -14.01 -39.79
CA SER A 39 67.08 -14.78 -39.00
C SER A 39 66.70 -15.49 -37.67
N LYS A 40 66.90 -16.82 -37.70
CA LYS A 40 67.56 -17.71 -36.72
C LYS A 40 67.31 -17.51 -35.21
N SER A 41 66.78 -18.54 -34.55
CA SER A 41 67.43 -19.23 -33.42
C SER A 41 66.57 -20.37 -32.85
N THR A 42 67.12 -21.58 -32.93
CA THR A 42 67.05 -22.79 -32.08
C THR A 42 65.96 -23.06 -31.01
N ARG A 43 65.53 -24.34 -31.02
CA ARG A 43 65.07 -25.24 -29.91
C ARG A 43 63.76 -24.82 -29.20
N GLU A 44 62.82 -25.70 -28.89
CA GLU A 44 62.95 -27.06 -28.38
C GLU A 44 61.64 -27.86 -28.59
N ALA A 45 61.78 -29.17 -28.65
CA ALA A 45 60.72 -30.15 -28.86
C ALA A 45 59.80 -30.28 -27.64
N LYS A 46 58.50 -30.54 -27.88
CA LYS A 46 57.77 -31.59 -27.17
C LYS A 46 56.57 -32.07 -27.98
N THR A 47 56.70 -33.32 -28.37
CA THR A 47 55.71 -34.26 -28.84
C THR A 47 54.53 -34.37 -27.88
N GLU A 48 53.30 -34.36 -28.40
CA GLU A 48 52.30 -35.33 -27.99
C GLU A 48 51.25 -35.50 -29.08
N THR A 49 51.26 -36.72 -29.60
CA THR A 49 50.40 -37.30 -30.62
C THR A 49 49.08 -37.74 -29.99
N GLU A 50 47.94 -37.23 -30.47
CA GLU A 50 46.68 -37.98 -30.40
C GLU A 50 45.91 -37.87 -31.72
N THR A 51 45.96 -38.98 -32.45
CA THR A 51 45.14 -39.34 -33.60
C THR A 51 43.67 -39.41 -33.24
N LYS A 52 42.83 -38.51 -33.78
CA LYS A 52 41.38 -38.71 -33.83
C LYS A 52 40.98 -39.26 -35.19
N THR A 53 40.66 -40.54 -35.19
CA THR A 53 39.98 -41.30 -36.23
C THR A 53 38.60 -40.67 -36.52
N LYS A 54 38.40 -40.25 -37.78
CA LYS A 54 37.10 -39.87 -38.33
C LYS A 54 36.37 -41.14 -38.78
N THR A 55 35.42 -41.62 -37.98
CA THR A 55 34.40 -42.57 -38.43
C THR A 55 33.22 -41.77 -38.96
N LYS A 56 33.10 -41.71 -40.29
CA LYS A 56 31.99 -41.10 -41.01
C LYS A 56 30.95 -42.19 -41.28
N THR A 57 30.10 -42.50 -40.30
CA THR A 57 28.93 -43.37 -40.49
C THR A 57 27.86 -42.57 -41.23
N LYS A 58 27.55 -43.02 -42.44
CA LYS A 58 26.54 -42.47 -43.34
C LYS A 58 25.24 -43.26 -43.09
N ASN A 59 24.57 -42.99 -41.97
CA ASN A 59 23.18 -43.41 -41.78
C ASN A 59 22.29 -42.35 -42.43
N GLU A 60 22.02 -42.52 -43.71
CA GLU A 60 20.87 -41.92 -44.40
C GLU A 60 19.67 -42.82 -44.09
N ASP A 61 19.22 -42.81 -42.83
CA ASP A 61 17.94 -43.40 -42.46
C ASP A 61 16.85 -42.49 -43.06
N ASN A 62 15.95 -43.06 -43.87
CA ASN A 62 14.75 -42.39 -44.37
C ASN A 62 13.92 -41.94 -43.16
N ILE A 63 14.09 -40.67 -42.77
CA ILE A 63 13.21 -40.02 -41.81
C ILE A 63 11.88 -39.82 -42.54
N ASP A 64 10.84 -40.57 -42.14
CA ASP A 64 9.47 -40.29 -42.56
C ASP A 64 9.14 -38.82 -42.22
N VAL A 65 8.96 -38.00 -43.26
CA VAL A 65 8.79 -36.55 -43.17
C VAL A 65 7.34 -36.15 -42.80
N ASP A 66 6.50 -37.13 -42.43
CA ASP A 66 5.07 -36.93 -42.10
C ASP A 66 4.81 -36.57 -40.63
N GLY A 67 5.77 -35.91 -39.97
CA GLY A 67 5.55 -35.35 -38.64
C GLY A 67 4.53 -34.20 -38.66
N ASP A 68 3.58 -34.20 -37.71
CA ASP A 68 2.66 -33.08 -37.48
C ASP A 68 3.47 -31.77 -37.30
N PRO A 69 3.27 -30.76 -38.17
CA PRO A 69 3.98 -29.49 -38.09
C PRO A 69 3.89 -28.82 -36.72
N ASN A 70 2.79 -29.02 -35.97
CA ASN A 70 2.64 -28.47 -34.63
C ASN A 70 3.52 -29.16 -33.60
N ALA A 71 3.68 -30.49 -33.69
CA ALA A 71 4.60 -31.23 -32.82
C ALA A 71 6.04 -30.78 -33.05
N ILE A 72 6.44 -30.65 -34.32
CA ILE A 72 7.76 -30.14 -34.71
C ILE A 72 7.96 -28.70 -34.22
N LEU A 73 6.93 -27.85 -34.29
CA LEU A 73 6.98 -26.50 -33.74
C LEU A 73 7.21 -26.51 -32.23
N MET A 74 6.50 -27.34 -31.48
CA MET A 74 6.64 -27.42 -30.03
C MET A 74 8.05 -27.88 -29.63
N ASP A 75 8.61 -28.88 -30.31
CA ASP A 75 10.00 -29.31 -30.11
C ASP A 75 10.99 -28.18 -30.44
N ALA A 76 10.74 -27.43 -31.51
CA ALA A 76 11.57 -26.31 -31.92
C ALA A 76 11.53 -25.15 -30.91
N LEU A 77 10.36 -24.86 -30.32
CA LEU A 77 10.19 -23.87 -29.27
C LEU A 77 10.87 -24.32 -27.96
N GLN A 78 10.74 -25.60 -27.58
CA GLN A 78 11.44 -26.16 -26.43
C GLN A 78 12.96 -26.08 -26.60
N ALA A 79 13.47 -26.36 -27.80
CA ALA A 79 14.88 -26.22 -28.12
C ALA A 79 15.36 -24.77 -28.00
N LEU A 80 14.55 -23.78 -28.40
CA LEU A 80 14.84 -22.37 -28.18
C LEU A 80 14.82 -21.99 -26.69
N GLU A 81 13.83 -22.46 -25.92
CA GLU A 81 13.74 -22.18 -24.48
C GLU A 81 14.91 -22.74 -23.70
N ASN A 82 15.44 -23.89 -24.13
CA ASN A 82 16.61 -24.54 -23.53
C ASN A 82 17.93 -23.82 -23.88
N LEU A 83 17.94 -22.86 -24.82
CA LEU A 83 19.15 -22.10 -25.11
C LEU A 83 19.49 -21.12 -23.96
N PRO A 84 20.78 -21.02 -23.58
CA PRO A 84 21.20 -20.01 -22.62
C PRO A 84 20.79 -18.58 -23.06
N PRO A 85 20.43 -17.67 -22.13
CA PRO A 85 19.94 -16.32 -22.49
C PRO A 85 20.87 -15.50 -23.39
N HIS A 86 22.18 -15.74 -23.34
CA HIS A 86 23.16 -15.09 -24.22
C HIS A 86 23.13 -15.65 -25.65
N ARG A 87 22.80 -16.94 -25.83
CA ARG A 87 22.65 -17.59 -27.15
C ARG A 87 21.37 -17.17 -27.85
N LEU A 88 20.32 -16.81 -27.11
CA LEU A 88 19.09 -16.22 -27.67
C LEU A 88 19.33 -14.84 -28.32
N LYS A 89 20.47 -14.20 -28.06
CA LYS A 89 20.89 -12.96 -28.75
C LYS A 89 21.76 -13.24 -29.98
N ASP A 90 22.28 -14.46 -30.12
CA ASP A 90 23.16 -14.86 -31.22
C ASP A 90 22.34 -15.36 -32.42
N ILE A 91 22.26 -14.51 -33.45
CA ILE A 91 21.53 -14.81 -34.69
C ILE A 91 22.03 -16.10 -35.35
N ASN A 92 23.31 -16.46 -35.21
CA ASN A 92 23.83 -17.68 -35.80
C ASN A 92 23.32 -18.93 -35.09
N ALA A 93 23.16 -18.88 -33.77
CA ALA A 93 22.55 -19.97 -33.00
C ALA A 93 21.09 -20.14 -33.42
N ILE A 94 20.33 -19.05 -33.46
CA ILE A 94 18.92 -19.04 -33.89
C ILE A 94 18.79 -19.57 -35.33
N LYS A 95 19.63 -19.11 -36.26
CA LYS A 95 19.63 -19.55 -37.66
C LYS A 95 19.88 -21.05 -37.80
N LYS A 96 20.75 -21.64 -36.97
CA LYS A 96 21.01 -23.09 -36.97
C LYS A 96 19.78 -23.88 -36.54
N VAL A 97 19.18 -23.50 -35.41
CA VAL A 97 17.98 -24.15 -34.87
C VAL A 97 16.84 -24.02 -35.88
N LEU A 98 16.58 -22.80 -36.36
CA LEU A 98 15.52 -22.52 -37.32
C LEU A 98 15.70 -23.29 -38.63
N LYS A 99 16.92 -23.37 -39.18
CA LYS A 99 17.20 -24.15 -40.39
C LYS A 99 16.99 -25.65 -40.17
N HIS A 100 17.36 -26.16 -38.99
CA HIS A 100 17.19 -27.57 -38.66
C HIS A 100 15.70 -27.94 -38.64
N TYR A 101 14.89 -27.26 -37.83
CA TYR A 101 13.48 -27.60 -37.68
C TYR A 101 12.63 -27.26 -38.92
N ALA A 102 12.94 -26.18 -39.63
CA ALA A 102 12.24 -25.88 -40.89
C ALA A 102 12.49 -26.93 -41.99
N ALA A 103 13.59 -27.70 -41.93
CA ALA A 103 13.85 -28.78 -42.86
C ALA A 103 13.13 -30.09 -42.51
N LEU A 104 12.59 -30.21 -41.29
CA LEU A 104 11.89 -31.41 -40.81
C LEU A 104 10.39 -31.42 -41.13
N THR A 105 9.84 -30.32 -41.63
CA THR A 105 8.40 -30.18 -41.92
C THR A 105 8.14 -29.76 -43.35
N HIS A 106 7.02 -30.24 -43.92
CA HIS A 106 6.51 -29.77 -45.21
C HIS A 106 5.91 -28.36 -45.14
N ALA A 107 5.65 -27.82 -43.94
CA ALA A 107 5.07 -26.51 -43.70
C ALA A 107 6.03 -25.57 -42.93
N PRO A 108 7.20 -25.22 -43.50
CA PRO A 108 8.24 -24.46 -42.78
C PRO A 108 7.78 -23.07 -42.31
N HIS A 109 6.78 -22.49 -42.96
CA HIS A 109 6.18 -21.20 -42.58
C HIS A 109 5.57 -21.23 -41.17
N ILE A 110 5.04 -22.36 -40.71
CA ILE A 110 4.50 -22.54 -39.34
C ILE A 110 5.64 -22.42 -38.31
N ILE A 111 6.80 -23.02 -38.60
CA ILE A 111 7.98 -22.93 -37.73
C ILE A 111 8.48 -21.49 -37.66
N TYR A 112 8.56 -20.81 -38.81
CA TYR A 112 8.98 -19.42 -38.85
C TYR A 112 8.03 -18.50 -38.06
N ASP A 113 6.71 -18.64 -38.24
CA ASP A 113 5.72 -17.83 -37.51
C ASP A 113 5.73 -18.12 -36.00
N GLY A 114 5.90 -19.38 -35.61
CA GLY A 114 6.07 -19.76 -34.21
C GLY A 114 7.32 -19.15 -33.57
N PHE A 115 8.46 -19.15 -34.27
CA PHE A 115 9.69 -18.50 -33.82
C PHE A 115 9.51 -16.99 -33.72
N LEU A 116 8.84 -16.38 -34.70
CA LEU A 116 8.54 -14.95 -34.69
C LEU A 116 7.70 -14.58 -33.47
N ASN A 117 6.61 -15.31 -33.22
CA ASN A 117 5.74 -15.11 -32.05
C ASN A 117 6.49 -15.34 -30.73
N PHE A 118 7.38 -16.33 -30.66
CA PHE A 118 8.24 -16.57 -29.49
C PHE A 118 9.16 -15.36 -29.21
N PHE A 119 9.83 -14.83 -30.23
CA PHE A 119 10.72 -13.69 -30.05
C PHE A 119 9.97 -12.40 -29.72
N ILE A 120 8.75 -12.21 -30.24
CA ILE A 120 7.88 -11.10 -29.86
C ILE A 120 7.47 -11.23 -28.39
N ARG A 121 7.00 -12.41 -27.95
CA ARG A 121 6.59 -12.63 -26.55
C ARG A 121 7.74 -12.46 -25.55
N THR A 122 8.96 -12.82 -25.95
CA THR A 122 10.17 -12.68 -25.12
C THR A 122 10.86 -11.33 -25.27
N CYS A 123 10.22 -10.36 -25.92
CA CYS A 123 10.72 -9.01 -26.15
C CYS A 123 12.11 -8.95 -26.84
N ARG A 124 12.37 -9.85 -27.80
CA ARG A 124 13.64 -9.98 -28.53
C ARG A 124 13.53 -9.38 -29.94
N THR A 125 13.76 -8.07 -30.05
CA THR A 125 13.62 -7.32 -31.31
C THR A 125 14.45 -7.84 -32.47
N THR A 126 15.77 -8.01 -32.26
CA THR A 126 16.68 -8.37 -33.35
C THR A 126 16.42 -9.77 -33.92
N PRO A 127 16.25 -10.82 -33.09
CA PRO A 127 15.81 -12.13 -33.58
C PRO A 127 14.48 -12.12 -34.33
N ALA A 128 13.47 -11.40 -33.82
CA ALA A 128 12.16 -11.30 -34.47
C ALA A 128 12.28 -10.69 -35.88
N LEU A 129 13.01 -9.57 -36.02
CA LEU A 129 13.26 -8.94 -37.31
C LEU A 129 14.05 -9.85 -38.27
N PHE A 130 15.00 -10.62 -37.76
CA PHE A 130 15.74 -11.61 -38.57
C PHE A 130 14.81 -12.70 -39.12
N VAL A 131 13.94 -13.27 -38.29
CA VAL A 131 12.98 -14.30 -38.71
C VAL A 131 12.03 -13.73 -39.76
N MET A 132 11.51 -12.51 -39.54
CA MET A 132 10.65 -11.82 -40.51
C MET A 132 11.35 -11.63 -41.87
N GLN A 133 12.58 -11.09 -41.88
CA GLN A 133 13.35 -10.90 -43.11
C GLN A 133 13.61 -12.23 -43.83
N ARG A 134 13.81 -13.31 -43.07
CA ARG A 134 14.01 -14.64 -43.64
C ARG A 134 12.72 -15.19 -44.27
N MET A 135 11.56 -14.99 -43.65
CA MET A 135 10.27 -15.37 -44.22
C MET A 135 10.02 -14.63 -45.54
N GLU A 136 10.26 -13.32 -45.56
CA GLU A 136 10.11 -12.49 -46.76
C GLU A 136 11.05 -12.93 -47.89
N ALA A 137 12.32 -13.23 -47.57
CA ALA A 137 13.30 -13.70 -48.54
C ALA A 137 12.95 -15.08 -49.14
N LEU A 138 12.12 -15.87 -48.45
CA LEU A 138 11.62 -17.16 -48.93
C LEU A 138 10.26 -17.02 -49.63
N GLY A 139 9.72 -15.81 -49.76
CA GLY A 139 8.43 -15.55 -50.38
C GLY A 139 7.23 -15.89 -49.52
N TYR A 140 7.41 -16.12 -48.21
CA TYR A 140 6.29 -16.33 -47.30
C TYR A 140 5.62 -15.00 -46.95
N THR A 141 4.29 -15.00 -47.02
CA THR A 141 3.46 -13.89 -46.53
C THR A 141 3.29 -14.00 -45.02
N LEU A 142 3.42 -12.88 -44.31
CA LEU A 142 3.17 -12.84 -42.88
C LEU A 142 1.67 -12.73 -42.63
N LEU A 143 1.20 -13.40 -41.59
CA LEU A 143 -0.15 -13.21 -41.07
C LEU A 143 -0.29 -11.78 -40.53
N ASN A 144 -1.46 -11.19 -40.74
CA ASN A 144 -1.81 -9.86 -40.26
C ASN A 144 -1.58 -9.67 -38.76
N GLN A 145 -1.88 -10.69 -37.95
CA GLN A 145 -1.58 -10.70 -36.52
C GLN A 145 -0.08 -10.55 -36.24
N SER A 146 0.76 -11.29 -36.96
CA SER A 146 2.22 -11.25 -36.82
C SER A 146 2.78 -9.91 -37.28
N VAL A 147 2.23 -9.31 -38.35
CA VAL A 147 2.59 -7.96 -38.81
C VAL A 147 2.23 -6.91 -37.76
N ALA A 148 1.01 -6.94 -37.20
CA ALA A 148 0.57 -6.00 -36.17
C ALA A 148 1.47 -6.05 -34.92
N LYS A 149 1.80 -7.25 -34.44
CA LYS A 149 2.73 -7.43 -33.31
C LYS A 149 4.15 -6.97 -33.63
N LEU A 150 4.61 -7.17 -34.86
CA LEU A 150 5.91 -6.67 -35.27
C LEU A 150 5.93 -5.13 -35.33
N LEU A 151 4.84 -4.49 -35.76
CA LEU A 151 4.70 -3.04 -35.72
C LEU A 151 4.74 -2.50 -34.28
N VAL A 152 4.15 -3.22 -33.32
CA VAL A 152 4.27 -2.92 -31.87
C VAL A 152 5.72 -2.98 -31.42
N LEU A 153 6.44 -4.04 -31.81
CA LEU A 153 7.86 -4.20 -31.52
C LEU A 153 8.72 -3.06 -32.11
N VAL A 154 8.44 -2.66 -33.34
CA VAL A 154 9.11 -1.55 -34.02
C VAL A 154 8.82 -0.24 -33.29
N ALA A 155 7.56 0.03 -32.93
CA ALA A 155 7.17 1.21 -32.18
C ALA A 155 7.87 1.27 -30.81
N ALA A 156 7.94 0.15 -30.09
CA ALA A 156 8.62 0.06 -28.79
C ALA A 156 10.15 0.25 -28.87
N SER A 157 10.74 -0.01 -30.04
CA SER A 157 12.20 0.12 -30.25
C SER A 157 12.60 1.52 -30.74
N ALA A 158 11.63 2.35 -31.12
CA ALA A 158 11.87 3.71 -31.58
C ALA A 158 11.84 4.68 -30.40
N GLU A 159 12.78 5.63 -30.38
CA GLU A 159 12.81 6.70 -29.36
C GLU A 159 11.56 7.59 -29.42
N TYR A 160 10.97 7.72 -30.61
CA TYR A 160 9.66 8.33 -30.84
C TYR A 160 8.84 7.33 -31.66
N PRO A 161 7.81 6.68 -31.08
CA PRO A 161 7.01 5.72 -31.82
C PRO A 161 6.34 6.46 -32.97
N PRO A 162 6.57 6.05 -34.24
CA PRO A 162 5.97 6.74 -35.36
C PRO A 162 4.46 6.51 -35.35
N ASP A 163 3.67 7.59 -35.43
CA ASP A 163 2.20 7.54 -35.53
C ASP A 163 1.74 6.63 -36.69
N ASP A 164 2.58 6.48 -37.71
CA ASP A 164 2.40 5.56 -38.83
C ASP A 164 2.26 4.11 -38.40
N CYS A 165 3.02 3.65 -37.40
CA CYS A 165 2.90 2.29 -36.89
C CYS A 165 1.53 2.05 -36.26
N ALA A 166 1.07 2.99 -35.44
CA ALA A 166 -0.23 2.89 -34.82
C ALA A 166 -1.37 2.91 -35.86
N ARG A 167 -1.30 3.82 -36.85
CA ARG A 167 -2.26 3.83 -37.96
C ARG A 167 -2.27 2.52 -38.74
N MET A 168 -1.10 1.98 -39.09
CA MET A 168 -1.02 0.71 -39.80
C MET A 168 -1.58 -0.45 -38.97
N ILE A 169 -1.33 -0.50 -37.66
CA ILE A 169 -1.94 -1.50 -36.78
C ILE A 169 -3.47 -1.35 -36.77
N ALA A 170 -3.98 -0.11 -36.69
CA ALA A 170 -5.43 0.14 -36.73
C ALA A 170 -6.06 -0.36 -38.03
N GLU A 171 -5.43 -0.13 -39.18
CA GLU A 171 -5.90 -0.65 -40.49
C GLU A 171 -5.90 -2.19 -40.53
N ILE A 172 -4.88 -2.85 -39.97
CA ILE A 172 -4.86 -4.32 -39.90
C ILE A 172 -6.01 -4.85 -39.03
N VAL A 173 -6.25 -4.20 -37.89
CA VAL A 173 -7.28 -4.59 -36.92
C VAL A 173 -8.71 -4.38 -37.47
N LYS A 174 -8.86 -3.48 -38.45
CA LYS A 174 -10.11 -3.25 -39.19
C LYS A 174 -10.49 -4.41 -40.12
N GLU A 175 -9.55 -5.27 -40.50
CA GLU A 175 -9.86 -6.38 -41.40
C GLU A 175 -10.88 -7.35 -40.79
N PRO A 176 -11.86 -7.84 -41.56
CA PRO A 176 -12.95 -8.66 -41.03
C PRO A 176 -12.46 -10.00 -40.47
N GLU A 177 -11.40 -10.56 -41.05
CA GLU A 177 -10.75 -11.81 -40.63
C GLU A 177 -9.98 -11.66 -39.30
N TYR A 178 -9.69 -10.43 -38.87
CA TYR A 178 -8.98 -10.20 -37.62
C TYR A 178 -9.89 -10.57 -36.44
N THR A 179 -9.53 -11.62 -35.69
CA THR A 179 -10.41 -12.13 -34.62
C THR A 179 -10.20 -11.38 -33.30
N GLU A 180 -11.16 -11.51 -32.39
CA GLU A 180 -11.06 -10.94 -31.05
C GLU A 180 -9.87 -11.52 -30.25
N GLU A 181 -9.52 -12.80 -30.50
CA GLU A 181 -8.36 -13.43 -29.87
C GLU A 181 -7.03 -12.86 -30.37
N MET A 182 -6.95 -12.52 -31.66
CA MET A 182 -5.80 -11.83 -32.24
C MET A 182 -5.64 -10.43 -31.62
N LEU A 183 -6.74 -9.70 -31.44
CA LEU A 183 -6.74 -8.41 -30.76
C LEU A 183 -6.28 -8.56 -29.31
N ARG A 184 -6.80 -9.55 -28.57
CA ARG A 184 -6.37 -9.83 -27.20
C ARG A 184 -4.86 -10.02 -27.10
N ASP A 185 -4.30 -10.87 -27.98
CA ASP A 185 -2.86 -11.17 -27.99
C ASP A 185 -2.03 -9.94 -28.40
N LEU A 186 -2.54 -9.09 -29.31
CA LEU A 186 -1.93 -7.80 -29.65
C LEU A 186 -1.89 -6.86 -28.44
N LEU A 187 -3.00 -6.70 -27.70
CA LEU A 187 -3.06 -5.82 -26.53
C LEU A 187 -2.14 -6.31 -25.40
N VAL A 188 -2.03 -7.62 -25.20
CA VAL A 188 -1.05 -8.23 -24.27
C VAL A 188 0.38 -7.90 -24.70
N THR A 189 0.66 -7.96 -26.00
CA THR A 189 1.97 -7.61 -26.56
C THR A 189 2.30 -6.14 -26.30
N ILE A 190 1.37 -5.21 -26.55
CA ILE A 190 1.61 -3.77 -26.28
C ILE A 190 1.99 -3.54 -24.80
N LYS A 191 1.29 -4.22 -23.89
CA LYS A 191 1.55 -4.14 -22.45
C LYS A 191 2.92 -4.71 -22.07
N SER A 192 3.34 -5.83 -22.66
CA SER A 192 4.65 -6.44 -22.34
C SER A 192 5.83 -5.60 -22.82
N TYR A 193 5.64 -4.80 -23.86
CA TYR A 193 6.65 -3.88 -24.39
C TYR A 193 6.69 -2.51 -23.69
N GLY A 194 5.70 -2.20 -22.84
CA GLY A 194 5.68 -0.94 -22.08
C GLY A 194 5.69 0.30 -22.96
N ILE A 195 4.98 0.27 -24.10
CA ILE A 195 4.93 1.38 -25.06
C ILE A 195 4.42 2.65 -24.37
N ASP A 196 5.11 3.77 -24.57
CA ASP A 196 4.66 5.08 -24.14
C ASP A 196 3.27 5.37 -24.74
N ASN A 197 2.33 5.83 -23.93
CA ASN A 197 0.92 5.95 -24.30
C ASN A 197 0.22 4.60 -24.62
N GLU A 198 0.64 3.49 -23.99
CA GLU A 198 -0.03 2.17 -24.04
C GLU A 198 -1.56 2.31 -24.07
N ARG A 199 -2.09 3.14 -23.16
CA ARG A 199 -3.53 3.34 -23.01
C ARG A 199 -4.19 3.96 -24.25
N GLN A 200 -3.56 4.95 -24.86
CA GLN A 200 -4.09 5.60 -26.05
C GLN A 200 -4.06 4.63 -27.24
N ALA A 201 -2.97 3.89 -27.41
CA ALA A 201 -2.84 2.87 -28.45
C ALA A 201 -3.89 1.76 -28.30
N GLN A 202 -4.07 1.22 -27.09
CA GLN A 202 -5.11 0.22 -26.81
C GLN A 202 -6.50 0.75 -27.15
N THR A 203 -6.79 2.01 -26.80
CA THR A 203 -8.08 2.63 -27.09
C THR A 203 -8.33 2.74 -28.59
N MET A 204 -7.34 3.22 -29.34
CA MET A 204 -7.39 3.34 -30.79
C MET A 204 -7.61 1.99 -31.48
N PHE A 205 -6.89 0.93 -31.09
CA PHE A 205 -7.03 -0.38 -31.74
C PHE A 205 -8.35 -1.07 -31.42
N VAL A 206 -8.84 -0.93 -30.19
CA VAL A 206 -10.16 -1.45 -29.80
C VAL A 206 -11.29 -0.72 -30.54
N GLU A 207 -11.20 0.59 -30.70
CA GLU A 207 -12.17 1.37 -31.47
C GLU A 207 -12.12 1.03 -32.96
N ALA A 208 -10.92 0.91 -33.54
CA ALA A 208 -10.74 0.48 -34.94
C ALA A 208 -11.34 -0.91 -35.20
N PHE A 209 -11.15 -1.85 -34.26
CA PHE A 209 -11.76 -3.18 -34.34
C PHE A 209 -13.30 -3.13 -34.36
N ARG A 210 -13.87 -2.24 -33.55
CA ARG A 210 -15.33 -2.09 -33.38
C ARG A 210 -15.99 -1.38 -34.56
N GLU A 211 -15.30 -0.42 -35.15
CA GLU A 211 -15.82 0.43 -36.25
C GLU A 211 -16.31 -0.40 -37.45
N VAL A 212 -15.63 -1.50 -37.77
CA VAL A 212 -15.96 -2.37 -38.92
C VAL A 212 -17.02 -3.43 -38.58
N ARG A 213 -17.40 -3.57 -37.31
CA ARG A 213 -18.30 -4.61 -36.82
C ARG A 213 -19.54 -3.96 -36.18
N GLU A 214 -20.51 -3.61 -37.02
CA GLU A 214 -21.78 -3.04 -36.56
C GLU A 214 -22.48 -3.97 -35.56
N GLY A 215 -22.97 -3.42 -34.45
CA GLY A 215 -23.66 -4.19 -33.41
C GLY A 215 -22.79 -5.21 -32.66
N TYR A 216 -21.46 -5.14 -32.77
CA TYR A 216 -20.57 -6.10 -32.13
C TYR A 216 -20.67 -6.10 -30.59
N ILE A 217 -20.85 -7.31 -30.04
CA ILE A 217 -20.86 -7.57 -28.60
C ILE A 217 -19.54 -8.29 -28.24
N PRO A 218 -18.66 -7.68 -27.43
CA PRO A 218 -17.34 -8.24 -27.13
C PRO A 218 -17.44 -9.42 -26.17
N SER A 219 -16.66 -10.50 -26.35
CA SER A 219 -16.71 -11.63 -25.42
C SER A 219 -16.49 -11.22 -23.97
N LEU A 220 -17.06 -11.97 -23.02
CA LEU A 220 -16.94 -11.69 -21.59
C LEU A 220 -15.49 -11.50 -21.12
N LYS A 221 -14.52 -12.19 -21.74
CA LYS A 221 -13.09 -12.07 -21.41
C LYS A 221 -12.51 -10.70 -21.81
N MET A 222 -13.00 -10.11 -22.89
CA MET A 222 -12.52 -8.83 -23.42
C MET A 222 -13.42 -7.65 -23.04
N LEU A 223 -14.64 -7.90 -22.57
CA LEU A 223 -15.60 -6.88 -22.15
C LEU A 223 -14.95 -5.79 -21.26
N PRO A 224 -14.11 -6.08 -20.25
CA PRO A 224 -13.45 -5.03 -19.48
C PRO A 224 -12.54 -4.13 -20.30
N THR A 225 -11.84 -4.70 -21.28
CA THR A 225 -10.93 -3.96 -22.16
C THR A 225 -11.71 -3.05 -23.11
N PHE A 226 -12.80 -3.56 -23.70
CA PHE A 226 -13.67 -2.79 -24.59
C PHE A 226 -14.37 -1.64 -23.87
N VAL A 227 -14.94 -1.92 -22.69
CA VAL A 227 -15.60 -0.91 -21.86
C VAL A 227 -14.60 0.18 -21.43
N GLY A 228 -13.40 -0.21 -20.97
CA GLY A 228 -12.38 0.75 -20.58
C GLY A 228 -11.84 1.58 -21.76
N ALA A 229 -11.76 1.01 -22.97
CA ALA A 229 -11.40 1.74 -24.18
C ALA A 229 -12.50 2.73 -24.60
N ALA A 230 -13.77 2.31 -24.63
CA ALA A 230 -14.89 3.17 -25.00
C ALA A 230 -14.99 4.41 -24.11
N VAL A 231 -14.81 4.26 -22.79
CA VAL A 231 -14.79 5.39 -21.85
C VAL A 231 -13.62 6.34 -22.13
N ARG A 232 -12.41 5.81 -22.36
CA ARG A 232 -11.23 6.62 -22.70
C ARG A 232 -11.38 7.38 -24.02
N ALA A 233 -12.14 6.81 -24.96
CA ALA A 233 -12.51 7.47 -26.22
C ALA A 233 -13.63 8.51 -26.06
N GLY A 234 -14.17 8.73 -24.85
CA GLY A 234 -15.29 9.63 -24.60
C GLY A 234 -16.66 9.04 -24.99
N LYS A 235 -16.72 7.76 -25.39
CA LYS A 235 -17.95 7.06 -25.83
C LYS A 235 -18.62 6.36 -24.66
N PHE A 236 -19.06 7.14 -23.68
CA PHE A 236 -19.64 6.61 -22.44
C PHE A 236 -20.93 5.80 -22.65
N GLN A 237 -21.79 6.24 -23.58
CA GLN A 237 -23.02 5.54 -23.89
C GLN A 237 -22.75 4.15 -24.51
N ASP A 238 -21.71 4.03 -25.33
CA ASP A 238 -21.33 2.74 -25.92
C ASP A 238 -20.87 1.75 -24.85
N ALA A 239 -20.09 2.22 -23.89
CA ALA A 239 -19.66 1.41 -22.75
C ALA A 239 -20.87 0.87 -21.95
N HIS A 240 -21.90 1.71 -21.74
CA HIS A 240 -23.14 1.28 -21.11
C HIS A 240 -23.95 0.31 -21.96
N ASN A 241 -24.06 0.56 -23.27
CA ASN A 241 -24.79 -0.32 -24.18
C ASN A 241 -24.15 -1.72 -24.22
N MET A 242 -22.82 -1.82 -24.19
CA MET A 242 -22.11 -3.10 -24.09
C MET A 242 -22.44 -3.85 -22.80
N LEU A 243 -22.49 -3.17 -21.66
CA LEU A 243 -22.85 -3.78 -20.39
C LEU A 243 -24.34 -4.19 -20.36
N ALA A 244 -25.23 -3.34 -20.88
CA ALA A 244 -26.67 -3.59 -20.96
C ALA A 244 -27.02 -4.78 -21.87
N ALA A 245 -26.24 -5.02 -22.93
CA ALA A 245 -26.40 -6.18 -23.81
C ALA A 245 -26.29 -7.51 -23.04
N TYR A 246 -25.45 -7.57 -22.00
CA TYR A 246 -25.30 -8.73 -21.13
C TYR A 246 -26.37 -8.87 -20.04
N HIS A 247 -27.17 -7.83 -19.83
CA HIS A 247 -28.24 -7.81 -18.82
C HIS A 247 -29.64 -7.97 -19.44
N SER A 248 -29.79 -7.80 -20.76
CA SER A 248 -31.09 -7.86 -21.42
C SER A 248 -31.61 -9.31 -21.48
N PRO A 249 -32.76 -9.62 -20.84
CA PRO A 249 -33.31 -10.97 -20.75
C PRO A 249 -33.88 -11.51 -22.08
N SER A 250 -33.89 -10.68 -23.13
CA SER A 250 -34.43 -11.01 -24.45
C SER A 250 -33.60 -12.01 -25.25
N SER A 251 -32.39 -12.38 -24.80
CA SER A 251 -31.68 -13.55 -25.33
C SER A 251 -32.22 -14.82 -24.67
N SER A 252 -33.43 -15.22 -25.08
CA SER A 252 -34.19 -16.37 -24.56
C SER A 252 -33.50 -17.74 -24.69
N SER A 253 -32.25 -17.78 -25.13
CA SER A 253 -31.43 -18.98 -25.31
C SER A 253 -30.21 -19.05 -24.37
N GLN A 254 -29.97 -18.08 -23.48
CA GLN A 254 -28.88 -18.18 -22.51
C GLN A 254 -29.37 -18.80 -21.19
N PRO A 255 -29.08 -20.10 -20.92
CA PRO A 255 -29.30 -20.68 -19.60
C PRO A 255 -28.51 -19.87 -18.58
N HIS A 256 -29.15 -19.56 -17.43
CA HIS A 256 -28.58 -18.90 -16.25
C HIS A 256 -27.12 -18.45 -16.38
N VAL A 257 -26.90 -17.14 -16.59
CA VAL A 257 -25.56 -16.51 -16.62
C VAL A 257 -24.66 -17.16 -15.57
N GLU A 258 -23.72 -17.99 -16.04
CA GLU A 258 -22.88 -18.79 -15.17
C GLU A 258 -22.11 -17.87 -14.21
N ARG A 259 -21.83 -18.35 -13.00
CA ARG A 259 -21.02 -17.62 -12.00
C ARG A 259 -19.73 -16.96 -12.55
N PRO A 260 -18.93 -17.58 -13.44
CA PRO A 260 -17.79 -16.92 -14.08
C PRO A 260 -18.16 -15.67 -14.88
N ALA A 261 -19.29 -15.67 -15.59
CA ALA A 261 -19.74 -14.52 -16.40
C ALA A 261 -20.04 -13.30 -15.53
N ARG A 262 -20.64 -13.49 -14.35
CA ARG A 262 -20.89 -12.41 -13.37
C ARG A 262 -19.59 -11.73 -12.92
N THR A 263 -18.54 -12.52 -12.72
CA THR A 263 -17.23 -11.99 -12.30
C THR A 263 -16.60 -11.12 -13.41
N GLN A 264 -16.75 -11.52 -14.67
CA GLN A 264 -16.24 -10.76 -15.81
C GLN A 264 -17.04 -9.48 -16.07
N ILE A 265 -18.38 -9.53 -15.99
CA ILE A 265 -19.23 -8.34 -16.09
C ILE A 265 -18.86 -7.34 -15.00
N PHE A 266 -18.68 -7.81 -13.75
CA PHE A 266 -18.20 -6.96 -12.67
C PHE A 266 -16.81 -6.37 -12.95
N SER A 267 -15.87 -7.16 -13.46
CA SER A 267 -14.54 -6.68 -13.89
C SER A 267 -14.65 -5.58 -14.94
N ALA A 268 -15.67 -5.65 -15.82
CA ALA A 268 -15.93 -4.61 -16.79
C ALA A 268 -16.46 -3.32 -16.17
N TYR A 269 -17.34 -3.39 -15.17
CA TYR A 269 -17.72 -2.22 -14.38
C TYR A 269 -16.53 -1.59 -13.65
N LEU A 270 -15.60 -2.40 -13.11
CA LEU A 270 -14.38 -1.85 -12.51
C LEU A 270 -13.51 -1.14 -13.54
N SER A 271 -13.35 -1.72 -14.72
CA SER A 271 -12.63 -1.10 -15.83
C SER A 271 -13.29 0.22 -16.26
N LEU A 272 -14.63 0.25 -16.28
CA LEU A 272 -15.42 1.46 -16.54
C LEU A 272 -15.13 2.55 -15.50
N LEU A 273 -15.23 2.24 -14.21
CA LEU A 273 -14.97 3.19 -13.12
C LEU A 273 -13.53 3.70 -13.13
N LYS A 274 -12.56 2.81 -13.40
CA LYS A 274 -11.16 3.16 -13.52
C LYS A 274 -10.91 4.09 -14.71
N ALA A 275 -11.45 3.74 -15.89
CA ALA A 275 -11.32 4.57 -17.09
C ALA A 275 -12.01 5.93 -16.91
N LEU A 276 -13.18 5.98 -16.27
CA LEU A 276 -13.88 7.23 -15.96
C LEU A 276 -13.01 8.16 -15.13
N ARG A 277 -12.31 7.62 -14.13
CA ARG A 277 -11.41 8.42 -13.29
C ARG A 277 -10.21 8.93 -14.08
N GLU A 278 -9.60 8.07 -14.88
CA GLU A 278 -8.45 8.44 -15.70
C GLU A 278 -8.79 9.55 -16.71
N THR A 279 -9.99 9.53 -17.29
CA THR A 279 -10.40 10.46 -18.35
C THR A 279 -11.10 11.72 -17.82
N PHE A 280 -11.92 11.59 -16.77
CA PHE A 280 -12.83 12.66 -16.31
C PHE A 280 -12.57 13.14 -14.89
N SER A 281 -11.45 12.81 -14.24
CA SER A 281 -11.17 13.24 -12.85
C SER A 281 -11.28 14.76 -12.61
N SER A 282 -11.06 15.59 -13.65
CA SER A 282 -11.20 17.04 -13.58
C SER A 282 -12.60 17.56 -13.89
N ASP A 283 -13.52 16.73 -14.39
CA ASP A 283 -14.87 17.13 -14.79
C ASP A 283 -15.79 17.22 -13.56
N PRO A 284 -16.49 18.34 -13.31
CA PRO A 284 -17.47 18.42 -12.23
C PRO A 284 -18.58 17.36 -12.32
N LYS A 285 -18.93 16.86 -13.51
CA LYS A 285 -19.93 15.80 -13.73
C LYS A 285 -19.41 14.39 -13.42
N TYR A 286 -18.13 14.25 -13.11
CA TYR A 286 -17.53 12.96 -12.78
C TYR A 286 -18.24 12.26 -11.62
N ALA A 287 -18.57 13.01 -10.56
CA ALA A 287 -19.22 12.45 -9.39
C ALA A 287 -20.62 11.88 -9.71
N GLU A 288 -21.40 12.61 -10.52
CA GLU A 288 -22.73 12.16 -10.98
C GLU A 288 -22.61 10.90 -11.85
N THR A 289 -21.69 10.92 -12.81
CA THR A 289 -21.44 9.79 -13.71
C THR A 289 -20.97 8.55 -12.94
N TYR A 290 -20.08 8.73 -11.96
CA TYR A 290 -19.59 7.65 -11.09
C TYR A 290 -20.73 7.03 -10.27
N ASN A 291 -21.60 7.86 -9.67
CA ASN A 291 -22.75 7.39 -8.90
C ASN A 291 -23.74 6.63 -9.79
N LYS A 292 -24.03 7.12 -11.00
CA LYS A 292 -24.90 6.44 -11.95
C LYS A 292 -24.40 5.03 -12.32
N VAL A 293 -23.09 4.86 -12.46
CA VAL A 293 -22.51 3.52 -12.71
C VAL A 293 -22.73 2.61 -11.51
N LEU A 294 -22.54 3.10 -10.29
CA LEU A 294 -22.78 2.32 -9.07
C LEU A 294 -24.26 1.94 -8.92
N GLU A 295 -25.17 2.86 -9.22
CA GLU A 295 -26.61 2.60 -9.25
C GLU A 295 -26.95 1.51 -10.27
N GLN A 296 -26.35 1.54 -11.46
CA GLN A 296 -26.53 0.49 -12.46
C GLN A 296 -25.94 -0.85 -12.03
N MET A 297 -24.77 -0.88 -11.40
CA MET A 297 -24.21 -2.12 -10.83
C MET A 297 -25.18 -2.74 -9.83
N SER A 298 -25.80 -1.90 -9.00
CA SER A 298 -26.83 -2.31 -8.04
C SER A 298 -28.10 -2.80 -8.75
N ALA A 299 -28.61 -2.04 -9.73
CA ALA A 299 -29.83 -2.37 -10.47
C ALA A 299 -29.72 -3.69 -11.24
N HIS A 300 -28.54 -3.96 -11.81
CA HIS A 300 -28.27 -5.20 -12.52
C HIS A 300 -27.94 -6.40 -11.60
N GLN A 301 -28.10 -6.25 -10.29
CA GLN A 301 -27.82 -7.28 -9.27
C GLN A 301 -26.44 -7.92 -9.47
N VAL A 302 -25.46 -7.15 -9.94
CA VAL A 302 -24.10 -7.67 -10.12
C VAL A 302 -23.57 -7.89 -8.72
N GLN A 303 -23.60 -9.15 -8.25
CA GLN A 303 -23.23 -9.52 -6.88
C GLN A 303 -21.96 -8.79 -6.49
N VAL A 304 -22.14 -7.82 -5.60
CA VAL A 304 -21.09 -6.88 -5.31
C VAL A 304 -20.04 -7.65 -4.54
N ASN A 305 -18.89 -7.86 -5.16
CA ASN A 305 -17.83 -8.63 -4.54
C ASN A 305 -17.08 -7.72 -3.58
N GLY A 306 -17.26 -7.93 -2.27
CA GLY A 306 -16.63 -7.09 -1.24
C GLY A 306 -15.11 -7.05 -1.35
N ARG A 307 -14.48 -8.12 -1.84
CA ARG A 307 -13.03 -8.14 -2.09
C ARG A 307 -12.61 -7.17 -3.18
N LEU A 308 -13.47 -6.93 -4.17
CA LEU A 308 -13.14 -6.03 -5.27
C LEU A 308 -13.39 -4.57 -4.91
N PHE A 309 -14.45 -4.26 -4.16
CA PHE A 309 -14.61 -2.92 -3.56
C PHE A 309 -13.44 -2.59 -2.62
N GLU A 310 -12.96 -3.57 -1.86
CA GLU A 310 -11.73 -3.41 -1.07
C GLU A 310 -10.53 -3.05 -1.97
N GLN A 311 -10.39 -3.66 -3.15
CA GLN A 311 -9.33 -3.28 -4.10
C GLN A 311 -9.52 -1.87 -4.64
N VAL A 312 -10.76 -1.45 -4.93
CA VAL A 312 -11.04 -0.06 -5.34
C VAL A 312 -10.63 0.90 -4.23
N VAL A 313 -11.10 0.70 -3.00
CA VAL A 313 -10.72 1.55 -1.85
C VAL A 313 -9.19 1.58 -1.64
N LYS A 314 -8.51 0.43 -1.76
CA LYS A 314 -7.03 0.34 -1.70
C LYS A 314 -6.35 1.11 -2.82
N HIS A 315 -6.87 1.00 -4.04
CA HIS A 315 -6.34 1.68 -5.22
C HIS A 315 -6.49 3.20 -5.10
N GLU A 316 -7.67 3.66 -4.71
CA GLU A 316 -7.98 5.07 -4.45
C GLU A 316 -7.09 5.64 -3.33
N ALA A 317 -6.94 4.89 -2.24
CA ALA A 317 -6.04 5.25 -1.14
C ALA A 317 -4.56 5.31 -1.57
N ALA A 318 -4.09 4.38 -2.42
CA ALA A 318 -2.72 4.38 -2.92
C ALA A 318 -2.43 5.62 -3.79
N LEU A 319 -3.45 6.11 -4.51
CA LEU A 319 -3.38 7.33 -5.33
C LEU A 319 -3.60 8.62 -4.53
N ARG A 320 -3.78 8.52 -3.20
CA ARG A 320 -4.04 9.64 -2.29
C ARG A 320 -5.31 10.44 -2.61
N ASP A 321 -6.26 9.81 -3.29
CA ASP A 321 -7.56 10.38 -3.58
C ASP A 321 -8.55 9.95 -2.51
N TRP A 322 -8.50 10.66 -1.39
CA TRP A 322 -9.19 10.24 -0.19
C TRP A 322 -10.70 10.32 -0.32
N ASP A 323 -11.21 11.33 -1.02
CA ASP A 323 -12.64 11.51 -1.30
C ASP A 323 -13.17 10.35 -2.14
N ALA A 324 -12.51 10.00 -3.25
CA ALA A 324 -12.93 8.86 -4.08
C ALA A 324 -12.94 7.53 -3.29
N ALA A 325 -11.94 7.30 -2.42
CA ALA A 325 -11.91 6.13 -1.56
C ALA A 325 -13.09 6.09 -0.56
N PHE A 326 -13.43 7.23 0.08
CA PHE A 326 -14.57 7.31 0.99
C PHE A 326 -15.91 7.26 0.25
N ARG A 327 -16.00 7.75 -0.98
CA ARG A 327 -17.18 7.56 -1.86
C ARG A 327 -17.36 6.09 -2.25
N ALA A 328 -16.29 5.40 -2.63
CA ALA A 328 -16.34 3.96 -2.90
C ALA A 328 -16.76 3.17 -1.65
N TYR A 329 -16.28 3.56 -0.47
CA TYR A 329 -16.74 3.01 0.80
C TYR A 329 -18.22 3.33 1.09
N GLY A 330 -18.67 4.56 0.84
CA GLY A 330 -20.06 4.98 0.99
C GLY A 330 -21.01 4.18 0.10
N ALA A 331 -20.60 3.94 -1.15
CA ALA A 331 -21.32 3.07 -2.08
C ALA A 331 -21.39 1.62 -1.59
N LEU A 332 -20.26 1.07 -1.16
CA LEU A 332 -20.18 -0.27 -0.55
C LEU A 332 -21.13 -0.40 0.65
N ARG A 333 -21.16 0.61 1.52
CA ARG A 333 -22.06 0.69 2.66
C ARG A 333 -23.53 0.77 2.25
N GLY A 334 -23.84 1.54 1.21
CA GLY A 334 -25.18 1.67 0.65
C GLY A 334 -25.71 0.33 0.13
N VAL A 335 -24.91 -0.38 -0.68
CA VAL A 335 -25.24 -1.72 -1.17
C VAL A 335 -25.43 -2.70 -0.02
N SER A 336 -24.53 -2.72 0.95
CA SER A 336 -24.61 -3.63 2.11
C SER A 336 -25.90 -3.42 2.91
N LYS A 337 -26.39 -2.18 3.03
CA LYS A 337 -27.68 -1.87 3.67
C LYS A 337 -28.89 -2.34 2.86
N LEU A 338 -28.84 -2.23 1.53
CA LEU A 338 -29.93 -2.70 0.67
C LEU A 338 -30.07 -4.22 0.74
N GLU A 339 -28.95 -4.95 0.70
CA GLU A 339 -28.95 -6.41 0.84
C GLU A 339 -29.47 -6.86 2.21
N ALA A 340 -29.20 -6.11 3.28
CA ALA A 340 -29.71 -6.38 4.62
C ALA A 340 -31.25 -6.39 4.70
N SER A 341 -31.93 -5.72 3.77
CA SER A 341 -33.39 -5.63 3.75
C SER A 341 -34.10 -6.75 2.96
N VAL A 342 -33.36 -7.49 2.13
CA VAL A 342 -33.93 -8.39 1.11
C VAL A 342 -33.76 -9.88 1.45
N SER A 343 -32.93 -10.27 2.43
CA SER A 343 -32.79 -11.69 2.77
C SER A 343 -32.58 -11.95 4.26
N ASP A 344 -33.34 -12.93 4.77
CA ASP A 344 -33.16 -13.56 6.07
C ASP A 344 -31.72 -14.07 6.20
N GLU A 345 -30.94 -13.37 7.03
CA GLU A 345 -29.65 -13.68 7.67
C GLU A 345 -28.46 -14.21 6.84
N GLN A 346 -28.63 -14.80 5.66
CA GLN A 346 -27.62 -15.72 5.15
C GLN A 346 -26.48 -15.13 4.33
N LYS A 347 -26.49 -13.85 3.93
CA LYS A 347 -25.30 -13.30 3.25
C LYS A 347 -25.23 -11.78 3.13
N LEU A 348 -25.37 -11.03 4.22
CA LEU A 348 -24.95 -9.64 4.20
C LEU A 348 -23.52 -9.54 3.64
N MET A 349 -23.33 -8.76 2.57
CA MET A 349 -22.01 -8.42 2.07
C MET A 349 -21.17 -7.83 3.21
N ARG A 350 -20.25 -8.65 3.75
CA ARG A 350 -19.39 -8.26 4.86
C ARG A 350 -18.27 -7.38 4.33
N ILE A 351 -18.30 -6.11 4.74
CA ILE A 351 -17.17 -5.21 4.60
C ILE A 351 -15.97 -5.83 5.32
N SER A 352 -14.84 -5.95 4.64
CA SER A 352 -13.66 -6.62 5.21
C SER A 352 -12.94 -5.75 6.23
N THR A 353 -12.27 -6.38 7.20
CA THR A 353 -11.38 -5.68 8.13
C THR A 353 -10.25 -4.94 7.42
N SER A 354 -9.78 -5.47 6.28
CA SER A 354 -8.78 -4.80 5.47
C SER A 354 -9.30 -3.51 4.84
N THR A 355 -10.59 -3.38 4.54
CA THR A 355 -11.18 -2.13 4.05
C THR A 355 -11.09 -1.05 5.13
N PHE A 356 -11.50 -1.36 6.36
CA PHE A 356 -11.37 -0.45 7.50
C PHE A 356 -9.90 -0.11 7.78
N ALA A 357 -9.00 -1.08 7.75
CA ALA A 357 -7.56 -0.83 7.92
C ALA A 357 -7.03 0.18 6.88
N THR A 358 -7.42 0.04 5.61
CA THR A 358 -7.05 1.01 4.56
C THR A 358 -7.59 2.40 4.88
N LEU A 359 -8.87 2.52 5.23
CA LEU A 359 -9.51 3.80 5.53
C LEU A 359 -8.93 4.49 6.77
N PHE A 360 -8.67 3.75 7.85
CA PHE A 360 -7.99 4.30 9.02
C PHE A 360 -6.55 4.73 8.71
N LYS A 361 -5.82 3.93 7.91
CA LYS A 361 -4.47 4.28 7.48
C LYS A 361 -4.44 5.60 6.71
N MET A 362 -5.46 5.89 5.89
CA MET A 362 -5.56 7.16 5.17
C MET A 362 -5.53 8.38 6.09
N TYR A 363 -6.15 8.34 7.28
CA TYR A 363 -6.05 9.47 8.24
C TYR A 363 -4.63 9.69 8.74
N THR A 364 -3.84 8.62 8.88
CA THR A 364 -2.44 8.74 9.27
C THR A 364 -1.62 9.39 8.17
N ASP A 365 -1.88 9.06 6.91
CA ASP A 365 -1.19 9.65 5.75
C ASP A 365 -1.64 11.09 5.49
N MET A 366 -2.94 11.40 5.68
CA MET A 366 -3.46 12.77 5.67
C MET A 366 -2.83 13.62 6.79
N GLY A 367 -2.66 13.03 7.98
CA GLY A 367 -2.12 13.68 9.17
C GLY A 367 -0.63 14.00 9.05
N ARG A 368 0.17 13.19 8.36
CA ARG A 368 1.64 13.42 8.21
C ARG A 368 1.98 14.80 7.63
N ASN A 369 1.18 15.29 6.69
CA ASN A 369 1.39 16.62 6.10
C ASN A 369 0.93 17.76 7.02
N ARG A 370 0.19 17.45 8.09
CA ARG A 370 -0.39 18.40 9.03
C ARG A 370 0.08 18.21 10.46
N ALA A 371 1.02 17.28 10.70
CA ALA A 371 1.14 16.46 11.92
C ALA A 371 1.26 17.23 13.23
N PHE A 372 1.44 18.55 13.18
CA PHE A 372 1.52 19.37 14.36
C PHE A 372 0.83 20.73 14.27
N GLY A 373 0.23 21.10 13.13
CA GLY A 373 -0.50 22.37 13.05
C GLY A 373 -1.73 22.33 13.95
N LEU A 374 -1.83 23.26 14.92
CA LEU A 374 -3.01 23.50 15.76
C LEU A 374 -4.32 23.73 14.96
N ASP A 375 -4.20 24.01 13.66
CA ASP A 375 -5.34 24.05 12.73
C ASP A 375 -6.05 22.69 12.59
N ALA A 376 -5.47 21.58 13.06
CA ALA A 376 -6.10 20.26 13.04
C ALA A 376 -7.49 20.28 13.71
N ALA A 377 -7.60 20.89 14.90
CA ALA A 377 -8.87 20.98 15.64
C ALA A 377 -9.93 21.80 14.89
N ASN A 378 -9.50 22.88 14.22
CA ASN A 378 -10.37 23.76 13.43
C ASN A 378 -10.55 23.33 11.97
N SER A 379 -9.82 22.31 11.51
CA SER A 379 -9.88 21.81 10.13
C SER A 379 -10.90 20.69 9.91
N THR A 380 -11.58 20.26 10.98
CA THR A 380 -12.76 19.39 10.94
C THR A 380 -13.87 19.84 9.96
N PRO A 381 -14.13 21.13 9.69
CA PRO A 381 -15.14 21.54 8.71
C PRO A 381 -14.77 21.16 7.27
N ARG A 382 -13.48 21.10 6.92
CA ARG A 382 -13.07 20.82 5.53
C ARG A 382 -13.39 19.40 5.11
N TYR A 383 -13.33 18.44 6.03
CA TYR A 383 -13.61 17.03 5.72
C TYR A 383 -15.10 16.77 5.47
N LYS A 384 -15.99 17.49 6.18
CA LYS A 384 -17.44 17.36 5.99
C LYS A 384 -17.90 17.74 4.58
N GLY A 385 -17.23 18.71 3.95
CA GLY A 385 -17.54 19.11 2.56
C GLY A 385 -17.08 18.09 1.51
N MET A 386 -16.15 17.20 1.84
CA MET A 386 -15.55 16.24 0.91
C MET A 386 -16.16 14.83 1.03
N GLY A 387 -17.27 14.66 1.76
CA GLY A 387 -17.85 13.34 2.01
C GLY A 387 -16.95 12.38 2.81
N ILE A 388 -15.85 12.87 3.37
CA ILE A 388 -14.91 12.07 4.18
C ILE A 388 -15.53 11.90 5.57
N MET A 389 -15.76 10.66 5.98
CA MET A 389 -16.25 10.35 7.32
C MET A 389 -15.25 10.81 8.38
N SER A 390 -15.70 11.07 9.60
CA SER A 390 -14.78 11.23 10.73
C SER A 390 -14.26 9.86 11.21
N PRO A 391 -13.08 9.77 11.86
CA PRO A 391 -12.61 8.51 12.44
C PRO A 391 -13.61 7.89 13.43
N ARG A 392 -14.37 8.71 14.16
CA ARG A 392 -15.43 8.25 15.08
C ARG A 392 -16.58 7.60 14.32
N GLU A 393 -17.07 8.22 13.26
CA GLU A 393 -18.14 7.66 12.42
C GLU A 393 -17.69 6.38 11.72
N LEU A 394 -16.44 6.35 11.22
CA LEU A 394 -15.88 5.14 10.60
C LEU A 394 -15.73 4.01 11.63
N PHE A 395 -15.32 4.32 12.85
CA PHE A 395 -15.21 3.35 13.94
C PHE A 395 -16.56 2.85 14.43
N HIS A 396 -17.56 3.73 14.49
CA HIS A 396 -18.94 3.34 14.75
C HIS A 396 -19.44 2.36 13.69
N ASP A 397 -19.20 2.66 12.41
CA ASP A 397 -19.59 1.77 11.32
C ASP A 397 -18.83 0.43 11.39
N PHE A 398 -17.56 0.44 11.79
CA PHE A 398 -16.78 -0.76 12.08
C PHE A 398 -17.43 -1.63 13.17
N ILE A 399 -17.81 -1.04 14.30
CA ILE A 399 -18.47 -1.78 15.40
C ILE A 399 -19.82 -2.34 14.94
N ARG A 400 -20.58 -1.58 14.15
CA ARG A 400 -21.86 -2.03 13.60
C ARG A 400 -21.69 -3.23 12.66
N VAL A 401 -20.65 -3.22 11.82
CA VAL A 401 -20.34 -4.33 10.92
C VAL A 401 -19.81 -5.55 11.68
N PHE A 402 -19.07 -5.33 12.77
CA PHE A 402 -18.47 -6.37 13.61
C PHE A 402 -19.00 -6.29 15.05
N PRO A 403 -20.26 -6.67 15.31
CA PRO A 403 -20.86 -6.50 16.63
C PRO A 403 -20.11 -7.29 17.70
N THR A 404 -20.00 -6.70 18.89
CA THR A 404 -19.35 -7.31 20.06
C THR A 404 -20.26 -8.41 20.64
N SER A 405 -19.77 -9.65 20.71
CA SER A 405 -20.54 -10.87 21.04
C SER A 405 -21.05 -10.99 22.49
N LYS A 406 -21.07 -9.91 23.27
CA LYS A 406 -21.34 -9.98 24.73
C LYS A 406 -22.76 -10.41 25.10
N THR A 407 -23.71 -10.39 24.16
CA THR A 407 -25.15 -10.61 24.44
C THR A 407 -25.71 -11.93 23.95
N SER A 408 -24.95 -12.75 23.23
CA SER A 408 -25.44 -14.03 22.67
C SER A 408 -24.97 -15.21 23.53
N THR A 409 -25.70 -15.48 24.61
CA THR A 409 -25.36 -16.49 25.62
C THR A 409 -25.61 -17.95 25.22
N THR A 410 -26.13 -18.27 24.03
CA THR A 410 -26.73 -19.61 23.83
C THR A 410 -26.50 -20.36 22.52
N THR A 411 -25.72 -19.86 21.54
CA THR A 411 -25.47 -20.66 20.31
C THR A 411 -24.04 -20.53 19.79
N ALA A 412 -23.30 -21.66 19.83
CA ALA A 412 -21.85 -21.78 19.60
C ALA A 412 -21.35 -21.56 18.15
N SER A 413 -22.12 -20.96 17.24
CA SER A 413 -21.82 -20.97 15.79
C SER A 413 -21.19 -19.68 15.21
N SER A 414 -21.04 -18.59 15.95
CA SER A 414 -20.52 -17.32 15.41
C SER A 414 -19.03 -17.04 15.69
N SER A 415 -18.14 -17.97 15.33
CA SER A 415 -16.68 -17.86 15.55
C SER A 415 -15.96 -16.77 14.73
N SER A 416 -16.65 -16.10 13.80
CA SER A 416 -16.04 -15.13 12.88
C SER A 416 -15.91 -13.70 13.43
N SER A 417 -16.82 -13.24 14.32
CA SER A 417 -16.76 -11.87 14.87
C SER A 417 -15.63 -11.69 15.89
N SER A 418 -15.42 -12.70 16.75
CA SER A 418 -14.37 -12.68 17.78
C SER A 418 -12.96 -12.49 17.19
N ARG A 419 -12.68 -13.02 15.99
CA ARG A 419 -11.36 -12.94 15.34
C ARG A 419 -10.96 -11.52 14.92
N VAL A 420 -11.91 -10.61 14.72
CA VAL A 420 -11.61 -9.26 14.26
C VAL A 420 -10.97 -8.44 15.38
N TYR A 421 -11.51 -8.55 16.60
CA TYR A 421 -11.01 -7.85 17.78
C TYR A 421 -9.70 -8.42 18.31
N THR A 422 -9.28 -9.61 17.85
CA THR A 422 -7.94 -10.15 18.12
C THR A 422 -6.86 -9.60 17.17
N SER A 423 -7.22 -8.77 16.18
CA SER A 423 -6.25 -8.23 15.21
C SER A 423 -5.50 -7.02 15.78
N THR A 424 -4.32 -7.26 16.37
CA THR A 424 -3.41 -6.21 16.84
C THR A 424 -3.03 -5.19 15.75
N PRO A 425 -2.72 -5.59 14.49
CA PRO A 425 -2.41 -4.63 13.44
C PRO A 425 -3.57 -3.66 13.14
N LEU A 426 -4.82 -4.13 13.21
CA LEU A 426 -5.99 -3.29 12.99
C LEU A 426 -6.13 -2.25 14.11
N LEU A 427 -6.03 -2.68 15.38
CA LEU A 427 -6.02 -1.76 16.53
C LEU A 427 -4.96 -0.67 16.36
N HIS A 428 -3.75 -1.05 15.95
CA HIS A 428 -2.66 -0.09 15.74
C HIS A 428 -2.96 0.96 14.68
N VAL A 429 -3.58 0.55 13.57
CA VAL A 429 -3.95 1.49 12.51
C VAL A 429 -5.07 2.43 12.98
N ILE A 430 -6.04 1.91 13.73
CA ILE A 430 -7.12 2.70 14.35
C ILE A 430 -6.56 3.72 15.35
N LEU A 431 -5.70 3.29 16.27
CA LEU A 431 -5.08 4.17 17.25
C LEU A 431 -4.27 5.27 16.57
N ARG A 432 -3.46 4.95 15.56
CA ARG A 432 -2.72 5.97 14.80
C ARG A 432 -3.66 6.97 14.13
N ALA A 433 -4.81 6.53 13.61
CA ALA A 433 -5.79 7.42 12.99
C ALA A 433 -6.37 8.42 14.00
N PHE A 434 -6.79 7.94 15.18
CA PHE A 434 -7.29 8.81 16.25
C PHE A 434 -6.21 9.75 16.79
N MET A 435 -5.01 9.24 17.04
CA MET A 435 -3.89 10.05 17.54
C MET A 435 -3.44 11.11 16.52
N ALA A 436 -3.49 10.81 15.22
CA ALA A 436 -3.18 11.79 14.15
C ALA A 436 -4.21 12.94 14.08
N GLN A 437 -5.44 12.70 14.52
CA GLN A 437 -6.49 13.73 14.63
C GLN A 437 -6.60 14.30 16.05
N VAL A 438 -5.70 13.90 16.97
CA VAL A 438 -5.71 14.32 18.38
C VAL A 438 -7.04 13.99 19.08
N ASP A 439 -7.66 12.88 18.69
CA ASP A 439 -8.89 12.40 19.29
C ASP A 439 -8.58 11.35 20.36
N TYR A 440 -8.05 11.81 21.50
CA TYR A 440 -7.63 10.94 22.61
C TYR A 440 -8.80 10.13 23.20
N ALA A 441 -10.00 10.72 23.22
CA ALA A 441 -11.21 10.03 23.69
C ALA A 441 -11.60 8.89 22.73
N GLY A 442 -11.56 9.12 21.42
CA GLY A 442 -11.78 8.06 20.43
C GLY A 442 -10.73 6.94 20.52
N ALA A 443 -9.45 7.30 20.72
CA ALA A 443 -8.38 6.32 20.94
C ALA A 443 -8.64 5.46 22.20
N LEU A 444 -9.09 6.08 23.30
CA LEU A 444 -9.39 5.39 24.56
C LEU A 444 -10.56 4.40 24.39
N VAL A 445 -11.65 4.83 23.75
CA VAL A 445 -12.81 3.97 23.50
C VAL A 445 -12.42 2.80 22.60
N ALA A 446 -11.66 3.05 21.53
CA ALA A 446 -11.18 1.97 20.66
C ALA A 446 -10.30 0.96 21.42
N LEU A 447 -9.40 1.46 22.28
CA LEU A 447 -8.53 0.62 23.11
C LEU A 447 -9.35 -0.27 24.07
N ARG A 448 -10.34 0.32 24.77
CA ARG A 448 -11.25 -0.40 25.68
C ARG A 448 -12.04 -1.49 24.98
N ILE A 449 -12.59 -1.17 23.80
CA ILE A 449 -13.39 -2.14 23.03
C ILE A 449 -12.52 -3.31 22.56
N PHE A 450 -11.32 -3.05 22.04
CA PHE A 450 -10.41 -4.12 21.64
C PHE A 450 -9.94 -4.95 22.84
N ALA A 451 -9.60 -4.34 23.97
CA ALA A 451 -9.21 -5.06 25.18
C ALA A 451 -10.36 -5.94 25.72
N ALA A 452 -11.59 -5.42 25.72
CA ALA A 452 -12.75 -6.13 26.23
C ALA A 452 -13.20 -7.31 25.34
N ASN A 453 -12.88 -7.29 24.04
CA ASN A 453 -13.32 -8.32 23.08
C ASN A 453 -12.18 -9.22 22.58
N GLY A 454 -10.93 -8.74 22.57
CA GLY A 454 -9.76 -9.45 22.07
C GLY A 454 -8.94 -10.17 23.16
N GLY A 455 -9.29 -9.99 24.44
CA GLY A 455 -8.58 -10.56 25.58
C GLY A 455 -7.26 -9.84 25.90
N ALA A 456 -6.53 -10.35 26.90
CA ALA A 456 -5.30 -9.72 27.40
C ALA A 456 -4.16 -9.61 26.35
N ASN A 457 -4.16 -10.47 25.34
CA ASN A 457 -3.08 -10.58 24.35
C ASN A 457 -3.16 -9.55 23.21
N ILE A 458 -4.22 -8.72 23.15
CA ILE A 458 -4.36 -7.72 22.09
C ILE A 458 -3.35 -6.58 22.24
N LEU A 459 -2.97 -6.27 23.49
CA LEU A 459 -2.04 -5.21 23.83
C LEU A 459 -0.60 -5.71 23.66
N THR A 460 0.21 -4.89 23.00
CA THR A 460 1.61 -5.17 22.68
C THR A 460 2.47 -3.93 22.95
N HIS A 461 3.78 -4.08 23.05
CA HIS A 461 4.73 -2.95 23.12
C HIS A 461 4.49 -1.91 22.01
N GLN A 462 4.15 -2.34 20.80
CA GLN A 462 3.84 -1.44 19.70
C GLN A 462 2.58 -0.60 19.95
N THR A 463 1.61 -1.14 20.70
CA THR A 463 0.41 -0.39 21.15
C THR A 463 0.81 0.76 22.07
N TYR A 464 1.69 0.48 23.04
CA TYR A 464 2.27 1.49 23.92
C TYR A 464 3.06 2.52 23.14
N TYR A 465 3.96 2.07 22.27
CA TYR A 465 4.78 2.94 21.45
C TYR A 465 3.95 3.91 20.61
N ILE A 466 2.85 3.46 19.98
CA ILE A 466 1.96 4.33 19.19
C ILE A 466 1.41 5.47 20.04
N ILE A 467 0.88 5.17 21.23
CA ILE A 467 0.23 6.15 22.10
C ILE A 467 1.28 7.09 22.72
N VAL A 468 2.33 6.51 23.33
CA VAL A 468 3.39 7.27 24.00
C VAL A 468 4.11 8.17 23.00
N LYS A 469 4.51 7.66 21.83
CA LYS A 469 5.17 8.46 20.78
C LYS A 469 4.30 9.62 20.31
N ALA A 470 3.00 9.41 20.11
CA ALA A 470 2.11 10.47 19.65
C ALA A 470 1.96 11.58 20.71
N ILE A 471 1.86 11.21 21.99
CA ILE A 471 1.77 12.17 23.10
C ILE A 471 3.07 12.93 23.28
N VAL A 472 4.21 12.23 23.33
CA VAL A 472 5.54 12.85 23.46
C VAL A 472 5.82 13.75 22.26
N GLY A 473 5.51 13.30 21.05
CA GLY A 473 5.67 14.11 19.83
C GLY A 473 4.87 15.41 19.89
N ARG A 474 3.65 15.38 20.44
CA ARG A 474 2.86 16.60 20.66
C ARG A 474 3.46 17.50 21.73
N VAL A 475 3.88 16.94 22.87
CA VAL A 475 4.57 17.70 23.93
C VAL A 475 5.80 18.43 23.38
N TRP A 476 6.62 17.73 22.60
CA TRP A 476 7.82 18.29 21.99
C TRP A 476 7.49 19.39 20.99
N TYR A 477 6.49 19.17 20.15
CA TYR A 477 6.10 20.15 19.17
C TYR A 477 5.64 21.46 19.81
N GLU A 478 4.77 21.41 20.80
CA GLU A 478 4.26 22.62 21.46
C GLU A 478 5.33 23.31 22.30
N ALA A 479 6.14 22.54 23.03
CA ALA A 479 7.25 23.09 23.81
C ALA A 479 8.33 23.74 22.91
N GLY A 480 8.59 23.19 21.73
CA GLY A 480 9.51 23.75 20.74
C GLY A 480 8.93 24.96 19.99
N SER A 481 7.63 24.94 19.69
CA SER A 481 6.97 26.01 18.91
C SER A 481 6.65 27.26 19.72
N GLY A 482 6.55 27.14 21.06
CA GLY A 482 6.29 28.27 21.96
C GLY A 482 4.95 29.00 21.72
N ARG A 483 3.99 28.36 21.04
CA ARG A 483 2.71 28.98 20.66
C ARG A 483 1.60 28.61 21.67
N PRO A 484 0.78 29.58 22.12
CA PRO A 484 -0.40 29.31 22.94
C PRO A 484 -1.48 28.54 22.17
N ASP A 485 -2.38 27.89 22.92
CA ASP A 485 -3.47 27.04 22.43
C ASP A 485 -4.41 27.78 21.45
N ALA A 486 -4.84 27.09 20.38
CA ALA A 486 -5.67 27.68 19.32
C ALA A 486 -7.10 27.98 19.76
N ALA A 487 -7.59 27.32 20.82
CA ALA A 487 -8.92 27.57 21.38
C ALA A 487 -9.07 29.03 21.89
N GLU A 488 -8.01 29.62 22.46
CA GLU A 488 -8.03 31.02 22.92
C GLU A 488 -7.85 32.03 21.76
N LEU A 489 -7.08 31.67 20.73
CA LEU A 489 -6.95 32.47 19.51
C LEU A 489 -8.32 32.65 18.82
N VAL A 490 -9.15 31.61 18.79
CA VAL A 490 -10.50 31.66 18.21
C VAL A 490 -11.48 32.43 19.10
N ALA A 491 -11.39 32.28 20.43
CA ALA A 491 -12.19 33.07 21.37
C ALA A 491 -11.90 34.58 21.26
N GLY A 492 -10.64 34.96 21.00
CA GLY A 492 -10.25 36.35 20.71
C GLY A 492 -10.73 36.87 19.36
N MET A 493 -10.81 36.01 18.32
CA MET A 493 -11.27 36.40 16.98
C MET A 493 -12.80 36.50 16.83
N LYS A 494 -13.58 35.72 17.60
CA LYS A 494 -15.06 35.77 17.56
C LYS A 494 -15.64 37.12 18.01
N GLY A 495 -14.86 37.97 18.68
CA GLY A 495 -15.26 39.34 19.02
C GLY A 495 -14.99 40.40 17.94
N GLN A 496 -14.41 40.05 16.78
CA GLN A 496 -13.89 41.03 15.82
C GLN A 496 -14.53 40.97 14.42
N TYR A 497 -15.42 40.02 14.14
CA TYR A 497 -16.09 39.86 12.83
C TYR A 497 -17.62 39.99 12.89
N GLY A 498 -18.14 40.74 13.86
CA GLY A 498 -19.50 41.25 13.82
C GLY A 498 -19.50 42.68 13.29
N LEU A 499 -20.12 42.88 12.11
CA LEU A 499 -20.48 44.14 11.45
C LEU A 499 -19.50 44.70 10.40
N GLY A 500 -19.92 44.57 9.14
CA GLY A 500 -19.77 45.56 8.07
C GLY A 500 -18.35 46.03 7.75
N TRP A 501 -17.73 45.40 6.76
CA TRP A 501 -16.58 45.97 6.05
C TRP A 501 -16.98 47.30 5.37
N ARG A 502 -16.73 48.44 6.05
CA ARG A 502 -16.59 49.74 5.39
C ARG A 502 -15.12 49.95 5.04
N PRO A 503 -14.77 50.16 3.77
CA PRO A 503 -13.41 50.54 3.39
C PRO A 503 -13.24 52.04 3.67
N GLY A 504 -12.28 52.40 4.52
CA GLY A 504 -11.86 53.80 4.68
C GLY A 504 -11.82 54.33 6.11
N LEU A 505 -11.15 53.65 7.03
CA LEU A 505 -10.67 54.29 8.26
C LEU A 505 -9.40 53.59 8.74
N GLU A 506 -8.25 54.17 8.40
CA GLU A 506 -6.95 53.86 8.98
C GLU A 506 -6.95 54.29 10.46
N LEU A 507 -7.54 53.48 11.35
CA LEU A 507 -7.24 53.59 12.77
C LEU A 507 -6.08 52.67 13.10
N MET A 508 -4.96 53.28 13.50
CA MET A 508 -3.88 52.64 14.25
C MET A 508 -4.43 52.06 15.57
N THR A 509 -5.10 50.91 15.52
CA THR A 509 -5.36 50.12 16.71
C THR A 509 -4.04 49.46 17.09
N LYS A 510 -3.41 49.98 18.15
CA LYS A 510 -2.26 49.34 18.82
C LYS A 510 -2.51 47.83 18.93
N PRO A 511 -1.55 46.97 18.60
CA PRO A 511 -1.73 45.54 18.69
C PRO A 511 -2.20 45.20 20.10
N LYS A 512 -3.41 44.64 20.24
CA LYS A 512 -3.90 44.14 21.53
C LYS A 512 -2.79 43.27 22.13
N PRO A 513 -2.40 43.48 23.40
CA PRO A 513 -1.38 42.67 24.04
C PRO A 513 -1.80 41.21 23.89
N ARG A 514 -1.00 40.44 23.16
CA ARG A 514 -1.21 38.99 23.01
C ARG A 514 -1.39 38.44 24.43
N LEU A 515 -2.48 37.73 24.68
CA LEU A 515 -2.69 36.95 25.92
C LEU A 515 -1.49 36.00 26.07
N ARG A 516 -0.44 36.45 26.77
CA ARG A 516 0.83 35.74 26.94
C ARG A 516 0.75 34.63 28.00
N ASN A 517 -0.43 34.42 28.58
CA ASN A 517 -0.61 33.63 29.78
C ASN A 517 -1.52 32.40 29.61
N ALA A 518 -1.96 32.09 28.39
CA ALA A 518 -2.71 30.86 28.13
C ALA A 518 -1.81 29.65 28.44
N ALA A 519 -2.22 28.73 29.32
CA ALA A 519 -1.55 27.44 29.36
C ALA A 519 -1.66 26.76 28.00
N THR A 520 -0.53 26.25 27.54
CA THR A 520 -0.50 25.34 26.40
C THR A 520 -1.10 24.00 26.82
N TRP A 521 -1.55 23.20 25.85
CA TRP A 521 -1.95 21.82 26.12
C TRP A 521 -0.82 21.06 26.82
N THR A 522 0.44 21.32 26.44
CA THR A 522 1.63 20.75 27.09
C THR A 522 1.77 21.15 28.55
N SER A 523 1.60 22.43 28.90
CA SER A 523 1.70 22.83 30.31
C SER A 523 0.58 22.23 31.14
N ARG A 524 -0.64 22.11 30.60
CA ARG A 524 -1.73 21.37 31.26
C ARG A 524 -1.37 19.90 31.40
N PHE A 525 -1.03 19.23 30.31
CA PHE A 525 -0.67 17.80 30.30
C PHE A 525 0.43 17.48 31.32
N LEU A 526 1.48 18.31 31.39
CA LEU A 526 2.57 18.12 32.34
C LEU A 526 2.27 18.67 33.76
N GLY A 527 1.20 19.44 33.93
CA GLY A 527 0.85 20.08 35.21
C GLY A 527 1.80 21.21 35.60
N LEU A 528 2.39 21.90 34.62
CA LEU A 528 3.31 23.00 34.87
C LEU A 528 2.55 24.21 35.40
N PRO A 529 3.00 24.84 36.51
CA PRO A 529 2.29 25.93 37.18
C PRO A 529 2.26 27.24 36.38
N SER A 530 3.03 27.35 35.29
CA SER A 530 3.04 28.51 34.41
C SER A 530 3.46 28.13 32.99
N ALA A 531 2.83 28.76 31.99
CA ALA A 531 3.20 28.64 30.58
C ALA A 531 4.68 29.03 30.28
N HIS A 532 5.35 29.73 31.20
CA HIS A 532 6.74 30.15 31.05
C HIS A 532 7.77 29.08 31.44
N VAL A 533 7.35 28.01 32.13
CA VAL A 533 8.26 26.92 32.46
C VAL A 533 8.44 26.05 31.21
N LYS A 534 9.61 26.16 30.58
CA LYS A 534 9.98 25.23 29.49
C LYS A 534 10.19 23.84 30.09
N PRO A 535 9.41 22.82 29.67
CA PRO A 535 9.67 21.45 30.12
C PRO A 535 11.06 21.02 29.65
N ILE A 536 11.77 20.25 30.49
CA ILE A 536 12.99 19.57 30.05
C ILE A 536 12.58 18.49 29.05
N LEU A 537 12.87 18.72 27.78
CA LEU A 537 12.60 17.76 26.71
C LEU A 537 13.79 16.81 26.59
N GLY A 538 13.54 15.51 26.67
CA GLY A 538 14.55 14.47 26.50
C GLY A 538 14.05 13.10 26.93
N MET A 539 14.92 12.10 26.90
CA MET A 539 14.58 10.71 27.29
C MET A 539 14.06 10.63 28.73
N ARG A 540 14.57 11.50 29.61
CA ARG A 540 14.10 11.64 31.00
C ARG A 540 12.60 11.93 31.10
N LEU A 541 12.05 12.77 30.22
CA LEU A 541 10.62 13.05 30.22
C LEU A 541 9.81 11.80 29.84
N VAL A 542 10.30 11.01 28.88
CA VAL A 542 9.60 9.81 28.44
C VAL A 542 9.64 8.74 29.53
N ASN A 543 10.81 8.50 30.12
CA ASN A 543 10.97 7.59 31.26
C ASN A 543 10.11 8.02 32.44
N HIS A 544 10.03 9.33 32.70
CA HIS A 544 9.18 9.87 33.76
C HIS A 544 7.69 9.68 33.49
N LEU A 545 7.24 9.88 32.25
CA LEU A 545 5.87 9.58 31.86
C LEU A 545 5.55 8.09 32.06
N LEU A 546 6.45 7.20 31.63
CA LEU A 546 6.30 5.75 31.84
C LEU A 546 6.26 5.38 33.32
N PHE A 547 7.14 5.97 34.13
CA PHE A 547 7.17 5.78 35.57
C PHE A 547 5.89 6.28 36.25
N LEU A 548 5.32 7.40 35.80
CA LEU A 548 4.11 7.92 36.42
C LEU A 548 2.88 7.07 36.10
N ILE A 549 2.75 6.59 34.86
CA ILE A 549 1.60 5.74 34.50
C ILE A 549 1.68 4.34 35.13
N SER A 550 2.85 3.92 35.61
CA SER A 550 3.06 2.64 36.31
C SER A 550 2.63 2.65 37.78
N ARG A 551 2.46 3.84 38.39
CA ARG A 551 2.01 3.97 39.78
C ARG A 551 0.59 3.46 39.96
N ARG A 552 0.29 2.71 41.02
CA ARG A 552 -1.06 2.17 41.26
C ARG A 552 -2.10 3.26 41.50
N GLU A 553 -1.71 4.33 42.17
CA GLU A 553 -2.55 5.50 42.42
C GLU A 553 -2.05 6.65 41.56
N TRP A 554 -2.89 7.09 40.63
CA TRP A 554 -2.58 8.21 39.76
C TRP A 554 -3.81 9.06 39.54
N GLU A 555 -3.77 10.24 40.14
CA GLU A 555 -4.78 11.27 39.94
C GLU A 555 -4.52 11.97 38.61
N VAL A 556 -5.52 11.93 37.72
CA VAL A 556 -5.44 12.54 36.39
C VAL A 556 -5.14 14.03 36.46
N GLY A 557 -5.43 14.71 37.59
CA GLY A 557 -5.17 16.14 37.81
C GLY A 557 -3.77 16.49 38.34
N ARG A 558 -3.07 15.55 38.99
CA ARG A 558 -1.82 15.84 39.71
C ARG A 558 -0.70 16.25 38.76
N SER A 559 0.19 17.15 39.22
CA SER A 559 1.35 17.55 38.42
C SER A 559 2.19 16.32 38.07
N VAL A 560 2.44 16.17 36.77
CA VAL A 560 3.34 15.15 36.22
C VAL A 560 4.76 15.66 36.37
N TYR A 561 4.99 16.96 36.27
CA TYR A 561 6.32 17.55 36.41
C TYR A 561 6.70 17.69 37.90
N PRO A 562 7.93 17.32 38.31
CA PRO A 562 8.36 17.48 39.70
C PRO A 562 8.39 18.95 40.10
N ASP A 563 7.85 19.27 41.28
CA ASP A 563 7.90 20.61 41.85
C ASP A 563 9.36 20.99 42.10
N ARG A 564 9.82 22.12 41.54
CA ARG A 564 11.24 22.59 41.62
C ARG A 564 11.78 22.83 43.04
N GLY A 565 10.99 22.63 44.10
CA GLY A 565 11.40 22.76 45.50
C GLY A 565 11.34 21.47 46.33
N LYS A 566 10.80 20.38 45.78
CA LYS A 566 10.81 19.06 46.43
C LYS A 566 11.84 18.22 45.72
N SER A 567 12.95 17.95 46.39
CA SER A 567 14.04 17.09 45.92
C SER A 567 13.60 15.61 45.81
N GLU A 568 12.50 15.33 45.12
CA GLU A 568 12.45 14.11 44.32
C GLU A 568 13.46 14.34 43.19
N VAL A 569 14.72 14.06 43.52
CA VAL A 569 15.80 13.87 42.54
C VAL A 569 15.15 13.06 41.43
N TRP A 570 15.24 13.53 40.18
CA TRP A 570 14.95 12.71 39.01
C TRP A 570 15.75 11.44 39.22
N ARG A 571 15.11 10.39 39.77
CA ARG A 571 15.79 9.13 40.02
C ARG A 571 16.01 8.61 38.63
N ASP A 572 17.21 8.89 38.09
CA ASP A 572 17.78 8.07 37.04
C ASP A 572 17.72 6.68 37.66
N VAL A 573 16.73 5.89 37.23
CA VAL A 573 16.76 4.45 37.45
C VAL A 573 18.03 4.04 36.74
N LYS A 574 19.14 3.98 37.48
CA LYS A 574 20.31 3.25 37.02
C LYS A 574 19.77 1.86 36.74
N GLU A 575 19.81 1.45 35.48
CA GLU A 575 19.50 0.10 35.07
C GLU A 575 20.52 -0.79 35.76
N ASP A 576 20.18 -1.26 36.96
CA ASP A 576 20.90 -2.34 37.62
C ASP A 576 20.61 -3.60 36.80
N GLU A 577 21.37 -3.78 35.71
CA GLU A 577 21.37 -4.98 34.84
C GLU A 577 21.90 -6.24 35.58
N GLU A 578 22.27 -6.16 36.85
CA GLU A 578 22.73 -7.30 37.64
C GLU A 578 21.58 -8.03 38.36
N GLY A 579 20.56 -8.42 37.59
CA GLY A 579 19.60 -9.45 37.96
C GLY A 579 20.15 -10.85 37.68
N VAL A 580 21.36 -11.17 38.14
CA VAL A 580 21.90 -12.55 38.06
C VAL A 580 21.18 -13.39 39.10
N SER A 581 20.41 -14.37 38.62
CA SER A 581 19.91 -15.49 39.39
C SER A 581 21.07 -16.21 40.09
N LYS A 582 21.26 -15.97 41.39
CA LYS A 582 21.94 -16.94 42.25
C LYS A 582 20.96 -18.09 42.49
N HIS A 583 21.00 -19.06 41.59
CA HIS A 583 20.60 -20.41 41.92
C HIS A 583 21.65 -20.98 42.88
N GLU A 584 21.24 -21.21 44.11
CA GLU A 584 21.99 -22.03 45.07
C GLU A 584 22.11 -23.46 44.49
N SER A 585 23.32 -23.81 44.08
CA SER A 585 23.74 -25.19 43.90
C SER A 585 24.59 -25.57 45.10
N ALA A 586 24.00 -26.37 45.98
CA ALA A 586 24.71 -27.08 47.03
C ALA A 586 25.74 -28.04 46.42
N SER A 587 27.00 -27.99 46.87
CA SER A 587 27.90 -29.14 46.97
C SER A 587 29.28 -28.74 47.53
N SER A 588 29.79 -29.63 48.38
CA SER A 588 31.20 -29.90 48.77
C SER A 588 31.79 -29.21 50.01
N LEU A 589 31.70 -29.96 51.11
CA LEU A 589 32.74 -30.35 52.08
C LEU A 589 34.15 -29.70 51.95
N GLY A 590 34.66 -29.23 53.09
CA GLY A 590 36.09 -28.99 53.34
C GLY A 590 36.32 -28.23 54.67
N PRO A 591 37.15 -28.75 55.61
CA PRO A 591 37.10 -28.38 57.03
C PRO A 591 38.05 -27.25 57.46
N GLU A 592 37.77 -26.81 58.68
CA GLU A 592 38.45 -25.88 59.59
C GLU A 592 39.99 -25.79 59.53
N ALA A 593 40.52 -24.57 59.67
CA ALA A 593 41.40 -24.17 60.80
C ALA A 593 42.01 -22.76 60.60
N GLY A 594 42.08 -21.98 61.69
CA GLY A 594 42.99 -20.84 61.85
C GLY A 594 42.30 -19.47 61.97
N LYS A 595 41.87 -19.06 63.16
CA LYS A 595 42.60 -18.29 64.20
C LYS A 595 42.79 -16.79 63.95
N ASP A 596 42.25 -16.07 64.93
CA ASP A 596 42.82 -14.89 65.60
C ASP A 596 42.56 -13.47 65.05
N THR A 597 41.64 -12.83 65.78
CA THR A 597 41.75 -11.51 66.43
C THR A 597 41.96 -10.27 65.57
N HIS A 598 40.94 -9.40 65.56
CA HIS A 598 41.09 -8.07 66.14
C HIS A 598 39.72 -7.47 66.52
N LYS A 599 39.60 -7.11 67.80
CA LYS A 599 38.62 -6.16 68.32
C LYS A 599 38.85 -4.81 67.65
N ASN A 600 37.79 -4.11 67.25
CA ASN A 600 37.68 -2.67 67.47
C ASN A 600 36.22 -2.19 67.36
N GLU A 601 35.82 -1.57 68.47
CA GLU A 601 34.99 -0.38 68.59
C GLU A 601 33.62 -0.32 67.89
N ILE A 602 32.64 -0.59 68.75
CA ILE A 602 31.31 0.01 68.74
C ILE A 602 31.45 1.54 68.64
N VAL A 603 31.06 2.10 67.49
CA VAL A 603 30.59 3.49 67.39
C VAL A 603 29.19 3.45 66.79
N ASP A 604 28.26 3.77 67.66
CA ASP A 604 26.86 4.07 67.39
C ASP A 604 26.77 5.29 66.44
N GLY A 605 25.95 5.20 65.39
CA GLY A 605 25.95 6.25 64.36
C GLY A 605 25.00 6.00 63.20
N THR A 606 23.70 6.13 63.46
CA THR A 606 22.64 6.47 62.48
C THR A 606 22.59 5.63 61.20
N SER A 607 21.84 4.52 61.27
CA SER A 607 21.26 3.92 60.08
C SER A 607 20.32 4.94 59.40
N PRO A 608 20.39 5.14 58.07
CA PRO A 608 19.39 5.93 57.36
C PRO A 608 18.00 5.29 57.58
N PRO A 609 16.93 6.09 57.69
CA PRO A 609 15.60 5.56 57.93
C PRO A 609 15.26 4.55 56.83
N LYS A 610 14.98 3.30 57.20
CA LYS A 610 14.39 2.32 56.31
C LYS A 610 13.09 2.94 55.78
N PRO A 611 12.92 3.14 54.47
CA PRO A 611 11.66 3.63 53.93
C PRO A 611 10.57 2.62 54.30
N ASP A 612 9.47 3.12 54.86
CA ASP A 612 8.33 2.30 55.27
C ASP A 612 7.84 1.46 54.08
N PRO A 613 7.87 0.12 54.17
CA PRO A 613 7.44 -0.78 53.09
C PRO A 613 5.92 -0.78 52.87
N ALA A 614 5.18 0.12 53.53
CA ALA A 614 3.72 0.15 53.54
C ALA A 614 3.08 1.03 52.45
N GLU A 615 3.82 1.91 51.77
CA GLU A 615 3.24 2.82 50.76
C GLU A 615 3.47 2.42 49.29
N SER A 616 4.33 1.43 49.01
CA SER A 616 4.58 0.98 47.63
C SER A 616 3.75 -0.26 47.28
N GLY A 617 2.47 -0.06 47.00
CA GLY A 617 1.65 -1.08 46.33
C GLY A 617 2.32 -1.59 45.04
N PRO A 618 2.01 -2.82 44.58
CA PRO A 618 2.65 -3.41 43.40
C PRO A 618 2.48 -2.50 42.17
N LEU A 619 3.61 -2.14 41.56
CA LEU A 619 3.67 -1.29 40.37
C LEU A 619 3.07 -2.02 39.17
N CYS A 620 2.26 -1.33 38.37
CA CYS A 620 1.83 -1.85 37.07
C CYS A 620 3.07 -2.03 36.19
N LYS A 621 3.22 -3.19 35.56
CA LYS A 621 4.34 -3.42 34.64
C LYS A 621 4.13 -2.56 33.38
N VAL A 622 5.08 -1.67 33.10
CA VAL A 622 5.12 -0.87 31.86
C VAL A 622 6.39 -1.20 31.07
N PRO A 623 6.32 -1.22 29.72
CA PRO A 623 7.51 -1.46 28.93
C PRO A 623 8.50 -0.30 29.11
N THR A 624 9.79 -0.63 29.19
CA THR A 624 10.84 0.38 29.15
C THR A 624 10.90 1.03 27.76
N MET A 625 11.57 2.18 27.66
CA MET A 625 11.84 2.79 26.36
C MET A 625 12.60 1.85 25.43
N HIS A 626 13.61 1.15 25.97
CA HIS A 626 14.36 0.15 25.22
C HIS A 626 13.45 -0.95 24.64
N MET A 627 12.50 -1.47 25.43
CA MET A 627 11.51 -2.44 24.96
C MET A 627 10.60 -1.90 23.84
N MET A 628 10.31 -0.60 23.84
CA MET A 628 9.47 0.02 22.82
C MET A 628 10.23 0.43 21.54
N GLU A 629 11.55 0.61 21.62
CA GLU A 629 12.41 0.92 20.47
C GLU A 629 12.72 -0.33 19.62
N HIS A 630 12.74 -1.52 20.24
CA HIS A 630 12.92 -2.78 19.53
C HIS A 630 11.67 -3.18 18.74
N VAL A 631 11.80 -3.21 17.40
CA VAL A 631 10.70 -3.51 16.47
C VAL A 631 10.32 -5.00 16.47
N GLN A 632 11.23 -5.90 16.84
CA GLN A 632 11.06 -7.33 16.55
C GLN A 632 10.75 -8.23 17.74
N ARG A 633 10.98 -7.81 19.00
CA ARG A 633 10.45 -8.44 20.24
C ARG A 633 11.02 -7.73 21.47
N PRO A 634 10.20 -7.28 22.42
CA PRO A 634 10.67 -6.82 23.71
C PRO A 634 11.09 -8.02 24.57
N GLN A 635 12.27 -7.96 25.16
CA GLN A 635 12.65 -8.82 26.28
C GLN A 635 12.10 -8.19 27.58
N PRO A 636 11.55 -8.98 28.53
CA PRO A 636 11.39 -10.44 28.52
C PRO A 636 10.10 -10.91 27.81
N LEU A 637 10.11 -12.16 27.33
CA LEU A 637 9.03 -12.78 26.53
C LEU A 637 7.69 -12.93 27.27
N ASP A 638 7.73 -12.95 28.61
CA ASP A 638 6.58 -13.13 29.50
C ASP A 638 5.96 -11.80 29.96
N PHE A 639 6.41 -10.67 29.42
CA PHE A 639 5.89 -9.37 29.79
C PHE A 639 4.40 -9.23 29.41
N LYS A 640 3.54 -9.08 30.42
CA LYS A 640 2.10 -8.85 30.24
C LYS A 640 1.80 -7.36 30.14
N TYR A 641 1.25 -6.95 29.00
CA TYR A 641 0.82 -5.57 28.76
C TYR A 641 -0.53 -5.32 29.42
N GLU A 642 -0.61 -4.25 30.20
CA GLU A 642 -1.82 -3.87 30.93
C GLU A 642 -2.55 -2.70 30.25
N LEU A 643 -3.88 -2.68 30.36
CA LEU A 643 -4.68 -1.60 29.78
C LEU A 643 -4.55 -0.29 30.58
N VAL A 644 -4.50 -0.41 31.91
CA VAL A 644 -4.61 0.71 32.86
C VAL A 644 -3.59 1.83 32.61
N PRO A 645 -2.28 1.57 32.38
CA PRO A 645 -1.32 2.64 32.14
C PRO A 645 -1.62 3.47 30.88
N LEU A 646 -2.15 2.83 29.82
CA LEU A 646 -2.51 3.52 28.59
C LEU A 646 -3.79 4.34 28.74
N GLU A 647 -4.78 3.82 29.47
CA GLU A 647 -6.00 4.59 29.76
C GLU A 647 -5.68 5.86 30.50
N ARG A 648 -4.86 5.75 31.55
CA ARG A 648 -4.38 6.88 32.32
C ARG A 648 -3.78 7.95 31.43
N LEU A 649 -2.79 7.56 30.63
CA LEU A 649 -2.11 8.47 29.74
C LEU A 649 -3.07 9.21 28.78
N LEU A 650 -4.07 8.50 28.23
CA LEU A 650 -5.10 9.08 27.38
C LEU A 650 -6.08 9.98 28.16
N LEU A 651 -6.51 9.60 29.36
CA LEU A 651 -7.38 10.41 30.23
C LEU A 651 -6.74 11.75 30.57
N ARG A 652 -5.42 11.78 30.84
CA ARG A 652 -4.69 13.04 31.04
C ARG A 652 -4.58 13.86 29.78
N ALA A 653 -4.38 13.21 28.62
CA ALA A 653 -4.37 13.90 27.34
C ALA A 653 -5.74 14.56 27.04
N ILE A 654 -6.85 13.87 27.36
CA ILE A 654 -8.22 14.41 27.28
C ILE A 654 -8.38 15.61 28.23
N TRP A 655 -8.00 15.45 29.50
CA TRP A 655 -8.06 16.51 30.50
C TRP A 655 -7.31 17.78 30.06
N ALA A 656 -6.15 17.61 29.43
CA ALA A 656 -5.34 18.72 28.93
C ALA A 656 -5.98 19.44 27.73
N VAL A 657 -6.77 18.75 26.89
CA VAL A 657 -7.50 19.35 25.76
C VAL A 657 -8.63 20.25 26.25
N ASP A 658 -9.37 19.83 27.27
CA ASP A 658 -10.56 20.55 27.73
C ASP A 658 -10.25 21.81 28.56
N GLY A 659 -8.97 22.10 28.84
CA GLY A 659 -8.55 23.37 29.46
C GLY A 659 -9.07 23.59 30.87
N ILE A 660 -9.47 22.53 31.58
CA ILE A 660 -10.25 22.58 32.82
C ILE A 660 -9.51 23.29 33.98
N GLY A 661 -8.20 23.53 33.86
CA GLY A 661 -7.38 24.08 34.95
C GLY A 661 -7.37 25.60 35.13
N GLU A 662 -7.73 26.43 34.14
CA GLU A 662 -7.39 27.87 34.21
C GLU A 662 -8.58 28.84 34.30
N ALA A 663 -9.79 28.47 33.85
CA ALA A 663 -10.83 29.48 33.66
C ALA A 663 -11.58 29.94 34.93
N LYS A 664 -11.40 29.31 36.10
CA LYS A 664 -12.00 29.79 37.35
C LYS A 664 -11.12 29.51 38.57
N GLY A 665 -9.95 30.13 38.58
CA GLY A 665 -9.31 30.44 39.86
C GLY A 665 -10.31 31.17 40.76
N LYS A 666 -10.70 30.50 41.85
CA LYS A 666 -11.25 31.06 43.10
C LYS A 666 -12.76 31.07 43.36
N ALA A 667 -13.66 30.78 42.42
CA ALA A 667 -15.12 30.91 42.68
C ALA A 667 -15.95 29.60 42.63
N MET A 668 -15.34 28.44 42.37
CA MET A 668 -16.08 27.18 42.22
C MET A 668 -15.27 25.99 42.73
N MET A 669 -14.66 26.17 43.91
CA MET A 669 -13.91 25.12 44.63
C MET A 669 -14.80 24.06 45.29
N ASP A 670 -16.13 24.11 45.11
CA ASP A 670 -17.03 23.05 45.57
C ASP A 670 -17.79 22.43 44.40
N GLY A 671 -17.41 21.19 44.05
CA GLY A 671 -18.43 20.17 43.77
C GLY A 671 -18.21 19.26 42.57
N MET A 672 -17.64 19.71 41.46
CA MET A 672 -17.46 18.84 40.27
C MET A 672 -15.97 18.60 39.99
N ALA A 673 -15.49 17.46 40.49
CA ALA A 673 -14.13 16.98 40.30
C ALA A 673 -13.78 16.89 38.82
N GLY A 674 -12.56 17.27 38.42
CA GLY A 674 -12.09 17.19 37.03
C GLY A 674 -12.26 15.79 36.40
N GLU A 675 -12.31 14.75 37.22
CA GLU A 675 -12.63 13.37 36.82
C GLU A 675 -14.02 13.24 36.19
N GLU A 676 -15.03 13.93 36.72
CA GLU A 676 -16.40 13.85 36.19
C GLU A 676 -16.50 14.40 34.76
N ARG A 677 -15.73 15.45 34.45
CA ARG A 677 -15.69 16.03 33.10
C ARG A 677 -14.95 15.16 32.11
N VAL A 678 -13.82 14.57 32.52
CA VAL A 678 -13.12 13.57 31.69
C VAL A 678 -14.05 12.40 31.41
N GLU A 679 -14.77 11.93 32.43
CA GLU A 679 -15.77 10.87 32.30
C GLU A 679 -16.92 11.28 31.37
N GLN A 680 -17.39 12.54 31.43
CA GLN A 680 -18.38 13.06 30.48
C GLN A 680 -17.84 13.11 29.04
N ALA A 681 -16.58 13.49 28.83
CA ALA A 681 -15.95 13.49 27.51
C ALA A 681 -15.81 12.08 26.94
N VAL A 682 -15.44 11.11 27.79
CA VAL A 682 -15.41 9.68 27.44
C VAL A 682 -16.81 9.18 27.12
N LYS A 683 -17.79 9.39 28.00
CA LYS A 683 -19.20 9.03 27.75
C LYS A 683 -19.77 9.66 26.49
N LYS A 684 -19.35 10.89 26.14
CA LYS A 684 -19.73 11.57 24.90
C LYS A 684 -19.08 10.89 23.68
N ALA A 685 -17.81 10.52 23.77
CA ALA A 685 -17.13 9.78 22.72
C ALA A 685 -17.73 8.38 22.53
N GLU A 686 -18.02 7.67 23.63
CA GLU A 686 -18.73 6.38 23.63
C GLU A 686 -20.09 6.50 22.96
N ARG A 687 -20.92 7.49 23.33
CA ARG A 687 -22.21 7.75 22.67
C ARG A 687 -22.08 7.99 21.16
N LEU A 688 -21.07 8.76 20.75
CA LEU A 688 -20.83 9.03 19.33
C LEU A 688 -20.31 7.80 18.57
N MET A 689 -19.64 6.87 19.24
CA MET A 689 -19.02 5.69 18.62
C MET A 689 -19.88 4.44 18.69
N LEU A 690 -20.75 4.29 19.70
CA LEU A 690 -21.56 3.10 19.92
C LEU A 690 -22.99 3.25 19.39
N GLY A 691 -23.40 4.47 19.02
CA GLY A 691 -24.80 4.77 18.77
C GLY A 691 -25.52 4.99 20.09
N GLY A 692 -26.42 5.97 20.13
CA GLY A 692 -27.19 6.32 21.32
C GLY A 692 -28.17 5.25 21.75
#